data_AF-A0A133PR96-F1
#
_entry.id   AF-A0A133PR96-F1
#
_cell.length_a   1.000
_cell.length_b   1.000
_cell.length_c   1.000
_cell.angle_alpha   90.00
_cell.angle_beta   90.00
_cell.angle_gamma   90.00
#
_symmetry.space_group_name_H-M   'P 1'
#
loop_
_entity.id
_entity.type
_entity.pdbx_description
1 polymer ?
#
loop_
_entity_poly.entity_id
_entity_poly.type
_entity_poly.pdbx_seq_one_letter_code
_entity_poly.pdbx_strand_id
1 'polypeptide(L)'
;MSQQEDDLRALAKIMDFLRAVSIILVVMNVYWFCYEVIRLWGVNIGVVDRILLNFDRTAGLFHSILYTKLFAVLLLALSCLGTKGVKGEKITWGRIWTALAAGSVLFFLNWWILALPLPIEAVMGLYVLTIGTGYVCLLMGGLWMSRLLKHNLMEDVFNNENESFMQETRLIESEYSVNLPTRFYYKKRWNNGWINVVNPFRASIVLGTPGSGKSYAVVNNFIKQQIEKGFLMYVYDFKFSDLSTIAYNHLLNHPDGYKVKPKFYVINFDDPRRSHRCNPIHPDFMEDITDAYESAYTIMLNLNKTWVQKQGDFFVESPIILFASIIWYLKIYQNGKYCTFPHAIEFLNRRYEDIFPILTSYPELENYLSPFMDAWLGGAAEQLMGQIASAKIPLSRMISPQLYWVMSDSEFTLDINNPEEPKILCVGNNPDRQNIYGAALGLYNSRIVKLINKKGMLKSSVIIDELPTIYFKGLDNLIATARSNKVAVCLGFQDFSQLVRDYGDKEAKVVMNTVGNIFSGQVVGETAKTLSERFGKVLQKRQSISINRQDVSTSINTQMDALIPPSKISGLTQGMFVGSVSDNFNERIEQKIFHCEIVVDADKVKREESAYKKIPVITDFTDADGNDRMKETVQANYRRIKEEVKQIVQEELERIAGDDNLKHLLQQK
;
A
#
# COMPACT_ATOMS: atom_id res chain seq x y z
N MET A 1 39.23 -31.83 -15.46
CA MET A 1 39.59 -31.74 -14.03
C MET A 1 41.10 -31.75 -13.80
N SER A 2 41.91 -32.58 -14.47
CA SER A 2 43.37 -32.64 -14.18
C SER A 2 44.16 -31.37 -14.54
N GLN A 3 43.84 -30.69 -15.64
CA GLN A 3 44.63 -29.54 -16.11
C GLN A 3 44.54 -28.31 -15.19
N GLN A 4 43.35 -28.05 -14.62
CA GLN A 4 43.16 -26.99 -13.62
C GLN A 4 43.82 -27.32 -12.28
N GLU A 5 43.86 -28.59 -11.87
CA GLU A 5 44.56 -29.02 -10.65
C GLU A 5 46.07 -28.90 -10.80
N ASP A 6 46.60 -29.24 -11.98
CA ASP A 6 48.02 -29.09 -12.30
C ASP A 6 48.43 -27.62 -12.38
N ASP A 7 47.62 -26.74 -12.98
CA ASP A 7 47.86 -25.30 -13.01
C ASP A 7 47.85 -24.68 -11.59
N LEU A 8 46.91 -25.12 -10.73
CA LEU A 8 46.86 -24.67 -9.34
C LEU A 8 48.05 -25.17 -8.50
N ARG A 9 48.54 -26.40 -8.76
CA ARG A 9 49.75 -26.93 -8.12
C ARG A 9 51.01 -26.21 -8.62
N ALA A 10 51.07 -25.87 -9.91
CA ALA A 10 52.16 -25.08 -10.48
C ALA A 10 52.20 -23.69 -9.85
N LEU A 11 51.05 -23.03 -9.71
CA LEU A 11 50.94 -21.71 -9.10
C LEU A 11 51.34 -21.72 -7.61
N ALA A 12 50.91 -22.74 -6.85
CA ALA A 12 51.35 -22.93 -5.46
C ALA A 12 52.88 -23.11 -5.34
N LYS A 13 53.50 -23.90 -6.23
CA LYS A 13 54.96 -24.07 -6.27
C LYS A 13 55.68 -22.76 -6.60
N ILE A 14 55.16 -21.95 -7.53
CA ILE A 14 55.72 -20.63 -7.87
C ILE A 14 55.69 -19.72 -6.65
N MET A 15 54.62 -19.76 -5.86
CA MET A 15 54.50 -18.94 -4.66
C MET A 15 55.44 -19.34 -3.53
N ASP A 16 55.60 -20.63 -3.28
CA ASP A 16 56.58 -21.12 -2.31
C ASP A 16 58.01 -20.81 -2.77
N PHE A 17 58.27 -20.87 -4.08
CA PHE A 17 59.54 -20.41 -4.67
C PHE A 17 59.76 -18.91 -4.40
N LEU A 18 58.79 -18.03 -4.69
CA LEU A 18 58.91 -16.59 -4.41
C LEU A 18 59.16 -16.31 -2.91
N ARG A 19 58.52 -17.07 -2.01
CA ARG A 19 58.76 -16.98 -0.57
C ARG A 19 60.19 -17.40 -0.20
N ALA A 20 60.69 -18.48 -0.80
CA ALA A 20 62.06 -18.93 -0.59
C ALA A 20 63.08 -17.89 -1.08
N VAL A 21 62.87 -17.29 -2.26
CA VAL A 21 63.72 -16.20 -2.77
C VAL A 21 63.67 -14.99 -1.85
N SER A 22 62.49 -14.62 -1.35
CA SER A 22 62.33 -13.54 -0.36
C SER A 22 63.15 -13.79 0.92
N ILE A 23 63.12 -15.01 1.48
CA ILE A 23 63.92 -15.38 2.65
C ILE A 23 65.42 -15.30 2.33
N ILE A 24 65.84 -15.80 1.17
CA ILE A 24 67.24 -15.74 0.73
C ILE A 24 67.74 -14.29 0.68
N LEU A 25 66.93 -13.35 0.19
CA LEU A 25 67.30 -11.93 0.16
C LEU A 25 67.46 -11.32 1.55
N VAL A 26 66.64 -11.73 2.53
CA VAL A 26 66.81 -11.31 3.92
C VAL A 26 68.11 -11.85 4.49
N VAL A 27 68.46 -13.11 4.20
CA VAL A 27 69.74 -13.71 4.60
C VAL A 27 70.91 -13.00 3.94
N MET A 28 70.82 -12.69 2.65
CA MET A 28 71.85 -11.92 1.92
C MET A 28 72.00 -10.50 2.49
N ASN A 29 70.91 -9.86 2.91
CA ASN A 29 70.95 -8.56 3.57
C ASN A 29 71.75 -8.63 4.88
N VAL A 30 71.49 -9.64 5.72
CA VAL A 30 72.27 -9.88 6.95
C VAL A 30 73.73 -10.15 6.62
N TYR A 31 73.99 -11.01 5.64
CA TYR A 31 75.35 -11.38 5.24
C TYR A 31 76.18 -10.17 4.77
N TRP A 32 75.59 -9.32 3.93
CA TRP A 32 76.25 -8.14 3.37
C TRP A 32 76.51 -7.05 4.42
N PHE A 33 75.49 -6.70 5.21
CA PHE A 33 75.59 -5.58 6.16
C PHE A 33 76.23 -5.96 7.50
N CYS A 34 76.40 -7.25 7.80
CA CYS A 34 77.14 -7.75 8.99
C CYS A 34 78.44 -8.49 8.61
N TYR A 35 78.99 -8.25 7.42
CA TYR A 35 80.13 -9.00 6.87
C TYR A 35 81.38 -8.97 7.76
N GLU A 36 81.59 -7.88 8.51
CA GLU A 36 82.73 -7.72 9.42
C GLU A 36 82.78 -8.80 10.52
N VAL A 37 81.62 -9.19 11.07
CA VAL A 37 81.50 -10.28 12.05
C VAL A 37 81.74 -11.64 11.41
N ILE A 38 81.22 -11.83 10.20
CA ILE A 38 81.37 -13.09 9.45
C ILE A 38 82.86 -13.35 9.14
N ARG A 39 83.60 -12.29 8.83
CA ARG A 39 85.05 -12.32 8.66
C ARG A 39 85.79 -12.63 9.96
N LEU A 40 85.35 -12.08 11.10
CA LEU A 40 85.91 -12.36 12.43
C LEU A 40 85.74 -13.84 12.84
N TRP A 41 84.63 -14.48 12.45
CA TRP A 41 84.37 -15.90 12.69
C TRP A 41 85.13 -16.85 11.77
N GLY A 42 85.98 -16.34 10.86
CA GLY A 42 86.76 -17.16 9.93
C GLY A 42 85.94 -17.81 8.82
N VAL A 43 84.68 -17.42 8.64
CA VAL A 43 83.77 -17.95 7.62
C VAL A 43 83.97 -17.16 6.32
N ASN A 44 84.98 -17.52 5.53
CA ASN A 44 85.19 -16.93 4.20
C ASN A 44 84.66 -17.86 3.10
N ILE A 45 83.46 -17.55 2.59
CA ILE A 45 82.86 -18.26 1.47
C ILE A 45 83.09 -17.44 0.20
N GLY A 46 84.33 -17.43 -0.32
CA GLY A 46 84.73 -16.57 -1.44
C GLY A 46 83.88 -16.70 -2.73
N VAL A 47 83.11 -17.78 -2.88
CA VAL A 47 82.12 -17.94 -3.96
C VAL A 47 80.90 -17.03 -3.74
N VAL A 48 80.39 -16.94 -2.51
CA VAL A 48 79.22 -16.10 -2.16
C VAL A 48 79.59 -14.62 -2.32
N ASP A 49 80.78 -14.22 -1.87
CA ASP A 49 81.28 -12.86 -2.02
C ASP A 49 81.33 -12.41 -3.48
N ARG A 50 81.85 -13.27 -4.37
CA ARG A 50 81.92 -12.99 -5.82
C ARG A 50 80.52 -12.90 -6.44
N ILE A 51 79.56 -13.73 -6.00
CA ILE A 51 78.18 -13.69 -6.49
C ILE A 51 77.49 -12.40 -6.06
N LEU A 52 77.56 -12.04 -4.77
CA LEU A 52 76.90 -10.84 -4.25
C LEU A 52 77.48 -9.56 -4.83
N LEU A 53 78.82 -9.47 -4.99
CA LEU A 53 79.48 -8.34 -5.65
C LEU A 53 79.06 -8.18 -7.11
N ASN A 54 78.92 -9.27 -7.87
CA ASN A 54 78.44 -9.22 -9.25
C ASN A 54 76.95 -8.85 -9.31
N PHE A 55 76.14 -9.32 -8.36
CA PHE A 55 74.73 -8.98 -8.26
C PHE A 55 74.52 -7.50 -7.93
N ASP A 56 75.31 -6.96 -7.01
CA ASP A 56 75.27 -5.53 -6.66
C ASP A 56 75.73 -4.64 -7.82
N ARG A 57 76.83 -5.00 -8.51
CA ARG A 57 77.31 -4.28 -9.70
C ARG A 57 76.27 -4.19 -10.82
N THR A 58 75.40 -5.18 -10.93
CA THR A 58 74.43 -5.27 -12.04
C THR A 58 73.05 -4.72 -11.65
N ALA A 59 72.61 -4.94 -10.40
CA ALA A 59 71.25 -4.63 -9.95
C ALA A 59 71.17 -3.53 -8.87
N GLY A 60 72.29 -3.09 -8.29
CA GLY A 60 72.35 -2.06 -7.23
C GLY A 60 71.61 -2.45 -5.94
N LEU A 61 71.37 -3.74 -5.71
CA LEU A 61 70.45 -4.23 -4.69
C LEU A 61 70.96 -3.98 -3.25
N PHE A 62 72.27 -3.82 -3.06
CA PHE A 62 72.91 -3.60 -1.77
C PHE A 62 73.50 -2.19 -1.61
N HIS A 63 73.30 -1.28 -2.59
CA HIS A 63 73.64 0.14 -2.46
C HIS A 63 72.95 0.83 -1.26
N SER A 64 71.79 0.32 -0.85
CA SER A 64 71.09 0.75 0.36
C SER A 64 70.46 -0.44 1.06
N ILE A 65 70.52 -0.44 2.40
CA ILE A 65 69.82 -1.41 3.26
C ILE A 65 68.33 -1.49 2.89
N LEU A 66 67.75 -0.38 2.43
CA LEU A 66 66.34 -0.28 2.08
C LEU A 66 65.98 -1.07 0.80
N TYR A 67 66.85 -1.09 -0.21
CA TYR A 67 66.53 -1.70 -1.51
C TYR A 67 66.40 -3.22 -1.43
N THR A 68 67.33 -3.90 -0.76
CA THR A 68 67.23 -5.36 -0.55
C THR A 68 65.96 -5.72 0.23
N LYS A 69 65.61 -4.90 1.23
CA LYS A 69 64.41 -5.08 2.07
C LYS A 69 63.11 -4.87 1.30
N LEU A 70 63.04 -3.82 0.48
CA LEU A 70 61.88 -3.56 -0.38
C LEU A 70 61.67 -4.71 -1.37
N PHE A 71 62.74 -5.23 -1.98
CA PHE A 71 62.64 -6.34 -2.92
C PHE A 71 62.23 -7.65 -2.23
N ALA A 72 62.74 -7.92 -1.03
CA ALA A 72 62.28 -9.05 -0.21
C ALA A 72 60.79 -8.93 0.13
N VAL A 73 60.33 -7.77 0.60
CA VAL A 73 58.89 -7.55 0.93
C VAL A 73 58.00 -7.62 -0.30
N LEU A 74 58.48 -7.17 -1.47
CA LEU A 74 57.73 -7.28 -2.73
C LEU A 74 57.50 -8.75 -3.11
N LEU A 75 58.55 -9.58 -3.04
CA LEU A 75 58.42 -11.02 -3.31
C LEU A 75 57.57 -11.72 -2.24
N LEU A 76 57.70 -11.31 -0.97
CA LEU A 76 56.85 -11.78 0.11
C LEU A 76 55.37 -11.46 -0.16
N ALA A 77 55.05 -10.22 -0.55
CA ALA A 77 53.70 -9.78 -0.87
C ALA A 77 53.10 -10.60 -2.03
N LEU A 78 53.87 -10.79 -3.11
CA LEU A 78 53.48 -11.67 -4.23
C LEU A 78 53.26 -13.12 -3.77
N SER A 79 54.10 -13.62 -2.87
CA SER A 79 53.98 -14.97 -2.29
C SER A 79 52.79 -15.17 -1.33
N CYS A 80 52.12 -14.09 -0.91
CA CYS A 80 50.95 -14.16 -0.04
C CYS A 80 49.63 -14.26 -0.82
N LEU A 81 49.53 -13.69 -2.03
CA LEU A 81 48.27 -13.49 -2.79
C LEU A 81 47.49 -14.78 -3.16
N GLY A 82 48.19 -15.88 -3.38
CA GLY A 82 47.63 -17.18 -3.78
C GLY A 82 47.80 -18.30 -2.75
N THR A 83 48.06 -17.96 -1.48
CA THR A 83 48.06 -18.96 -0.42
C THR A 83 46.63 -19.46 -0.17
N LYS A 84 46.45 -20.80 -0.17
CA LYS A 84 45.18 -21.45 0.16
C LYS A 84 44.99 -21.43 1.68
N GLY A 85 43.91 -20.82 2.14
CA GLY A 85 43.62 -20.70 3.57
C GLY A 85 43.13 -22.01 4.16
N VAL A 86 43.82 -22.53 5.17
CA VAL A 86 43.30 -23.59 6.07
C VAL A 86 42.46 -22.92 7.16
N LYS A 87 41.32 -23.54 7.51
CA LYS A 87 40.39 -23.06 8.55
C LYS A 87 41.08 -22.95 9.92
N GLY A 88 40.79 -21.87 10.62
CA GLY A 88 41.01 -21.74 12.06
C GLY A 88 41.62 -20.40 12.43
N GLU A 89 40.77 -19.41 12.72
CA GLU A 89 40.87 -18.41 13.81
C GLU A 89 40.05 -17.14 13.49
N LYS A 90 39.45 -16.54 14.53
CA LYS A 90 38.77 -15.23 14.48
C LYS A 90 39.82 -14.12 14.30
N ILE A 91 40.32 -13.94 13.08
CA ILE A 91 41.25 -12.86 12.73
C ILE A 91 40.44 -11.58 12.47
N THR A 92 40.75 -10.50 13.17
CA THR A 92 40.14 -9.17 12.98
C THR A 92 41.07 -8.24 12.22
N TRP A 93 40.53 -7.24 11.51
CA TRP A 93 41.32 -6.20 10.83
C TRP A 93 42.32 -5.51 11.77
N GLY A 94 41.97 -5.33 13.04
CA GLY A 94 42.88 -4.79 14.06
C GLY A 94 44.16 -5.61 14.21
N ARG A 95 44.06 -6.95 14.30
CA ARG A 95 45.23 -7.83 14.42
C ARG A 95 46.13 -7.81 13.17
N ILE A 96 45.52 -7.68 11.99
CA ILE A 96 46.25 -7.60 10.71
C ILE A 96 47.07 -6.31 10.66
N TRP A 97 46.43 -5.17 10.94
CA TRP A 97 47.12 -3.88 10.96
C TRP A 97 48.21 -3.82 12.03
N THR A 98 48.00 -4.39 13.22
CA THR A 98 49.05 -4.44 14.26
C THR A 98 50.25 -5.28 13.83
N ALA A 99 50.04 -6.43 13.18
CA ALA A 99 51.13 -7.28 12.71
C ALA A 99 51.90 -6.64 11.55
N LEU A 100 51.21 -6.01 10.60
CA LEU A 100 51.84 -5.28 9.50
C LEU A 100 52.61 -4.04 9.99
N ALA A 101 52.06 -3.29 10.93
CA ALA A 101 52.72 -2.12 11.52
C ALA A 101 53.96 -2.52 12.32
N ALA A 102 53.82 -3.48 13.25
CA ALA A 102 54.95 -3.99 14.03
C ALA A 102 56.03 -4.61 13.12
N GLY A 103 55.62 -5.38 12.12
CA GLY A 103 56.52 -5.96 11.13
C GLY A 103 57.27 -4.90 10.32
N SER A 104 56.58 -3.85 9.86
CA SER A 104 57.19 -2.76 9.09
C SER A 104 58.20 -1.96 9.93
N VAL A 105 57.86 -1.65 11.18
CA VAL A 105 58.74 -0.94 12.11
C VAL A 105 60.00 -1.76 12.38
N LEU A 106 59.86 -3.03 12.76
CA LEU A 106 61.00 -3.90 13.08
C LEU A 106 61.88 -4.19 11.86
N PHE A 107 61.30 -4.30 10.67
CA PHE A 107 62.02 -4.68 9.45
C PHE A 107 62.73 -3.48 8.78
N PHE A 108 62.08 -2.31 8.69
CA PHE A 108 62.64 -1.15 7.98
C PHE A 108 63.36 -0.15 8.90
N LEU A 109 62.92 0.04 10.16
CA LEU A 109 63.47 1.05 11.06
C LEU A 109 64.55 0.51 12.02
N ASN A 110 65.34 -0.47 11.57
CA ASN A 110 66.42 -1.07 12.37
C ASN A 110 67.84 -0.71 11.89
N TRP A 111 67.99 0.28 10.99
CA TRP A 111 69.29 0.68 10.42
C TRP A 111 70.25 1.26 11.47
N TRP A 112 69.74 1.95 12.49
CA TRP A 112 70.53 2.56 13.55
C TRP A 112 71.18 1.53 14.49
N ILE A 113 70.68 0.28 14.51
CA ILE A 113 71.27 -0.80 15.32
C ILE A 113 72.71 -1.06 14.89
N LEU A 114 72.99 -0.96 13.58
CA LEU A 114 74.32 -1.15 13.01
C LEU A 114 75.33 -0.06 13.42
N ALA A 115 74.85 1.07 13.96
CA ALA A 115 75.70 2.20 14.40
C ALA A 115 75.88 2.26 15.93
N LEU A 116 75.37 1.26 16.69
CA LEU A 116 75.47 1.23 18.14
C LEU A 116 76.92 0.94 18.59
N PRO A 117 77.43 1.60 19.65
CA PRO A 117 78.77 1.38 20.18
C PRO A 117 78.81 0.13 21.10
N LEU A 118 78.35 -1.01 20.56
CA LEU A 118 78.34 -2.31 21.24
C LEU A 118 79.34 -3.26 20.56
N PRO A 119 79.73 -4.38 21.21
CA PRO A 119 80.49 -5.43 20.54
C PRO A 119 79.81 -5.85 19.23
N ILE A 120 80.59 -6.01 18.16
CA ILE A 120 80.07 -6.21 16.79
C ILE A 120 79.19 -7.48 16.71
N GLU A 121 79.48 -8.51 17.51
CA GLU A 121 78.65 -9.71 17.64
C GLU A 121 77.25 -9.42 18.24
N ALA A 122 77.17 -8.53 19.24
CA ALA A 122 75.90 -8.13 19.85
C ALA A 122 75.06 -7.28 18.89
N VAL A 123 75.71 -6.42 18.09
CA VAL A 123 75.07 -5.62 17.04
C VAL A 123 74.45 -6.53 15.97
N MET A 124 75.20 -7.53 15.48
CA MET A 124 74.67 -8.52 14.53
C MET A 124 73.49 -9.31 15.11
N GLY A 125 73.59 -9.76 16.37
CA GLY A 125 72.51 -10.49 17.04
C GLY A 125 71.20 -9.70 17.13
N LEU A 126 71.27 -8.42 17.53
CA LEU A 126 70.11 -7.53 17.60
C LEU A 126 69.54 -7.21 16.22
N TYR A 127 70.41 -7.02 15.22
CA TYR A 127 69.98 -6.76 13.84
C TYR A 127 69.25 -7.98 13.24
N VAL A 128 69.76 -9.20 13.44
CA VAL A 128 69.13 -10.45 12.99
C VAL A 128 67.80 -10.69 13.71
N LEU A 129 67.73 -10.43 15.02
CA LEU A 129 66.49 -10.55 15.77
C LEU A 129 65.40 -9.62 15.22
N THR A 130 65.71 -8.34 15.06
CA THR A 130 64.73 -7.35 14.57
C THR A 130 64.29 -7.60 13.14
N ILE A 131 65.21 -7.94 12.22
CA ILE A 131 64.86 -8.25 10.83
C ILE A 131 64.07 -9.57 10.72
N GLY A 132 64.42 -10.57 11.53
CA GLY A 132 63.72 -11.87 11.56
C GLY A 132 62.31 -11.74 12.13
N THR A 133 62.14 -11.10 13.29
CA THR A 133 60.82 -10.84 13.87
C THR A 133 59.97 -9.96 12.96
N GLY A 134 60.57 -8.91 12.38
CA GLY A 134 59.89 -8.03 11.42
C GLY A 134 59.36 -8.78 10.20
N TYR A 135 60.20 -9.65 9.61
CA TYR A 135 59.83 -10.47 8.46
C TYR A 135 58.70 -11.45 8.77
N VAL A 136 58.76 -12.14 9.91
CA VAL A 136 57.72 -13.09 10.35
C VAL A 136 56.38 -12.37 10.59
N CYS A 137 56.39 -11.18 11.19
CA CYS A 137 55.19 -10.36 11.37
C CYS A 137 54.58 -9.92 10.03
N LEU A 138 55.41 -9.51 9.06
CA LEU A 138 54.95 -9.15 7.71
C LEU A 138 54.36 -10.36 6.98
N LEU A 139 54.97 -11.55 7.09
CA LEU A 139 54.46 -12.80 6.53
C LEU A 139 53.09 -13.16 7.14
N MET A 140 52.96 -13.13 8.47
CA MET A 140 51.69 -13.40 9.15
C MET A 140 50.61 -12.39 8.74
N GLY A 141 50.93 -11.10 8.72
CA GLY A 141 50.00 -10.04 8.30
C GLY A 141 49.53 -10.21 6.85
N GLY A 142 50.43 -10.53 5.92
CA GLY A 142 50.12 -10.79 4.52
C GLY A 142 49.25 -12.04 4.32
N LEU A 143 49.54 -13.13 5.02
CA LEU A 143 48.74 -14.35 4.99
C LEU A 143 47.32 -14.12 5.54
N TRP A 144 47.19 -13.37 6.63
CA TRP A 144 45.89 -13.03 7.20
C TRP A 144 45.07 -12.10 6.30
N MET A 145 45.70 -11.08 5.71
CA MET A 145 45.06 -10.17 4.76
C MET A 145 44.54 -10.91 3.52
N SER A 146 45.34 -11.81 2.94
CA SER A 146 44.92 -12.60 1.77
C SER A 146 43.77 -13.57 2.07
N ARG A 147 43.60 -14.02 3.33
CA ARG A 147 42.49 -14.90 3.74
C ARG A 147 41.18 -14.14 3.87
N LEU A 148 41.22 -12.94 4.46
CA LEU A 148 40.00 -12.16 4.73
C LEU A 148 39.37 -11.61 3.45
N LEU A 149 40.19 -11.16 2.49
CA LEU A 149 39.71 -10.65 1.19
C LEU A 149 38.93 -11.69 0.35
N LYS A 150 39.07 -12.99 0.65
CA LYS A 150 38.41 -14.08 -0.10
C LYS A 150 37.11 -14.59 0.55
N HIS A 151 36.73 -14.09 1.73
CA HIS A 151 35.52 -14.52 2.45
C HIS A 151 34.66 -13.30 2.85
N ASN A 152 33.71 -12.88 2.01
CA ASN A 152 32.80 -11.77 2.37
C ASN A 152 31.33 -11.97 1.90
N LEU A 153 30.85 -13.22 1.91
CA LEU A 153 29.51 -13.56 1.37
C LEU A 153 28.39 -13.70 2.41
N MET A 154 28.68 -13.57 3.71
CA MET A 154 27.68 -13.72 4.78
C MET A 154 27.05 -12.39 5.24
N GLU A 155 27.31 -11.26 4.57
CA GLU A 155 26.82 -9.95 5.01
C GLU A 155 25.32 -9.72 4.73
N ASP A 156 24.71 -10.42 3.75
CA ASP A 156 23.31 -10.21 3.34
C ASP A 156 22.43 -11.46 3.51
N VAL A 157 22.20 -11.85 4.76
CA VAL A 157 21.38 -13.02 5.16
C VAL A 157 19.92 -12.91 4.67
N PHE A 158 19.42 -11.68 4.49
CA PHE A 158 18.04 -11.40 4.08
C PHE A 158 17.91 -11.08 2.59
N ASN A 159 18.98 -11.26 1.81
CA ASN A 159 19.00 -11.08 0.35
C ASN A 159 18.50 -9.70 -0.12
N ASN A 160 18.64 -8.68 0.74
CA ASN A 160 18.11 -7.34 0.51
C ASN A 160 18.71 -6.68 -0.74
N GLU A 161 19.97 -6.95 -1.06
CA GLU A 161 20.64 -6.43 -2.25
C GLU A 161 20.05 -7.01 -3.53
N ASN A 162 19.88 -8.33 -3.59
CA ASN A 162 19.40 -9.01 -4.80
C ASN A 162 17.89 -8.79 -5.04
N GLU A 163 17.13 -8.52 -3.99
CA GLU A 163 15.71 -8.15 -4.07
C GLU A 163 15.49 -6.64 -4.28
N SER A 164 16.55 -5.82 -4.21
CA SER A 164 16.47 -4.39 -4.51
C SER A 164 16.51 -4.11 -6.02
N PHE A 165 15.70 -3.18 -6.48
CA PHE A 165 15.62 -2.80 -7.89
C PHE A 165 15.45 -1.29 -8.07
N MET A 166 15.83 -0.79 -9.24
CA MET A 166 15.70 0.62 -9.59
C MET A 166 14.22 0.97 -9.75
N GLN A 167 13.80 2.10 -9.17
CA GLN A 167 12.43 2.61 -9.22
C GLN A 167 12.38 3.93 -10.00
N GLU A 168 11.18 4.42 -10.32
CA GLU A 168 11.02 5.69 -11.01
C GLU A 168 11.52 6.85 -10.14
N THR A 169 12.35 7.71 -10.73
CA THR A 169 12.99 8.84 -10.04
C THR A 169 12.54 10.18 -10.57
N ARG A 170 11.86 10.20 -11.72
CA ARG A 170 11.33 11.42 -12.33
C ARG A 170 9.95 11.71 -11.73
N LEU A 171 9.72 12.97 -11.42
CA LEU A 171 8.39 13.48 -11.14
C LEU A 171 7.67 13.70 -12.49
N ILE A 172 6.51 13.04 -12.68
CA ILE A 172 5.70 13.17 -13.90
C ILE A 172 4.37 13.80 -13.51
N GLU A 173 4.29 15.12 -13.62
CA GLU A 173 3.07 15.88 -13.33
C GLU A 173 2.21 16.05 -14.58
N SER A 174 0.91 15.90 -14.37
CA SER A 174 -0.14 16.11 -15.37
C SER A 174 -1.45 16.54 -14.71
N GLU A 175 -2.42 16.94 -15.54
CA GLU A 175 -3.74 17.42 -15.11
C GLU A 175 -4.47 16.44 -14.18
N TYR A 176 -4.16 15.14 -14.27
CA TYR A 176 -4.84 14.08 -13.52
C TYR A 176 -3.92 13.34 -12.55
N SER A 177 -2.61 13.50 -12.67
CA SER A 177 -1.62 12.75 -11.89
C SER A 177 -1.84 12.87 -10.36
N VAL A 178 -1.44 11.84 -9.62
CA VAL A 178 -1.17 11.93 -8.18
C VAL A 178 0.27 11.47 -7.95
N ASN A 179 1.10 12.32 -7.35
CA ASN A 179 2.54 12.12 -7.24
C ASN A 179 2.94 11.99 -5.78
N LEU A 180 3.53 10.85 -5.42
CA LEU A 180 3.95 10.56 -4.06
C LEU A 180 5.49 10.52 -3.99
N PRO A 181 6.14 11.36 -3.17
CA PRO A 181 7.58 11.30 -2.99
C PRO A 181 7.98 10.04 -2.22
N THR A 182 9.06 9.39 -2.64
CA THR A 182 9.48 8.10 -2.06
C THR A 182 10.96 8.03 -1.74
N ARG A 183 11.31 7.08 -0.85
CA ARG A 183 12.67 6.63 -0.59
C ARG A 183 12.76 5.13 -0.80
N PHE A 184 13.71 4.69 -1.61
CA PHE A 184 13.89 3.27 -1.90
C PHE A 184 15.35 2.84 -1.76
N TYR A 185 15.54 1.58 -1.35
CA TYR A 185 16.86 1.00 -1.22
C TYR A 185 17.29 0.37 -2.54
N TYR A 186 18.47 0.74 -3.05
CA TYR A 186 19.06 0.17 -4.26
C TYR A 186 20.57 0.41 -4.28
N LYS A 187 21.36 -0.64 -4.60
CA LYS A 187 22.85 -0.61 -4.61
C LYS A 187 23.45 -0.09 -3.29
N LYS A 188 23.11 -0.74 -2.18
CA LYS A 188 23.58 -0.46 -0.81
C LYS A 188 23.32 0.95 -0.28
N ARG A 189 22.37 1.68 -0.87
CA ARG A 189 22.02 3.05 -0.46
C ARG A 189 20.53 3.32 -0.60
N TRP A 190 20.05 4.25 0.21
CA TRP A 190 18.73 4.85 0.03
C TRP A 190 18.80 5.92 -1.06
N ASN A 191 17.83 5.88 -1.97
CA ASN A 191 17.68 6.82 -3.08
C ASN A 191 16.30 7.46 -2.99
N ASN A 192 16.19 8.72 -3.41
CA ASN A 192 14.88 9.38 -3.54
C ASN A 192 14.25 9.01 -4.87
N GLY A 193 12.92 8.92 -4.90
CA GLY A 193 12.14 8.63 -6.10
C GLY A 193 10.72 9.16 -6.01
N TRP A 194 9.89 8.72 -6.95
CA TRP A 194 8.49 9.12 -7.06
C TRP A 194 7.61 7.95 -7.49
N ILE A 195 6.44 7.83 -6.86
CA ILE A 195 5.33 7.07 -7.44
C ILE A 195 4.44 8.07 -8.17
N ASN A 196 4.31 7.89 -9.49
CA ASN A 196 3.49 8.75 -10.34
C ASN A 196 2.24 7.98 -10.79
N VAL A 197 1.09 8.29 -10.19
CA VAL A 197 -0.22 7.78 -10.65
C VAL A 197 -0.72 8.69 -11.77
N VAL A 198 -0.17 8.53 -12.98
CA VAL A 198 -0.53 9.37 -14.14
C VAL A 198 -1.91 9.06 -14.70
N ASN A 199 -2.44 7.86 -14.42
CA ASN A 199 -3.80 7.46 -14.82
C ASN A 199 -4.62 6.97 -13.62
N PRO A 200 -5.17 7.89 -12.80
CA PRO A 200 -6.02 7.51 -11.67
C PRO A 200 -7.38 6.93 -12.11
N PHE A 201 -7.77 7.11 -13.38
CA PHE A 201 -9.03 6.59 -13.93
C PHE A 201 -9.00 5.08 -14.18
N ARG A 202 -7.84 4.43 -14.08
CA ARG A 202 -7.73 2.96 -14.04
C ARG A 202 -7.99 2.38 -12.65
N ALA A 203 -8.60 3.16 -11.77
CA ALA A 203 -8.78 2.87 -10.36
C ALA A 203 -7.46 2.64 -9.59
N SER A 204 -7.52 2.86 -8.29
CA SER A 204 -6.42 2.65 -7.36
C SER A 204 -6.95 1.88 -6.16
N ILE A 205 -6.26 0.81 -5.77
CA ILE A 205 -6.52 0.13 -4.49
C ILE A 205 -5.37 0.37 -3.53
N VAL A 206 -5.72 0.55 -2.26
CA VAL A 206 -4.77 0.73 -1.16
C VAL A 206 -5.03 -0.37 -0.13
N LEU A 207 -4.12 -1.33 -0.07
CA LEU A 207 -4.14 -2.51 0.79
C LEU A 207 -3.24 -2.30 2.00
N GLY A 208 -3.55 -2.98 3.11
CA GLY A 208 -2.71 -2.95 4.29
C GLY A 208 -3.48 -3.13 5.58
N THR A 209 -2.89 -3.80 6.57
CA THR A 209 -3.44 -3.94 7.92
C THR A 209 -3.62 -2.57 8.60
N PRO A 210 -4.48 -2.46 9.63
CA PRO A 210 -4.59 -1.24 10.44
C PRO A 210 -3.20 -0.77 10.93
N GLY A 211 -2.93 0.53 10.81
CA GLY A 211 -1.62 1.11 11.20
C GLY A 211 -0.52 1.04 10.13
N SER A 212 -0.74 0.39 8.98
CA SER A 212 0.24 0.36 7.87
C SER A 212 0.50 1.72 7.20
N GLY A 213 -0.36 2.71 7.44
CA GLY A 213 -0.24 4.07 6.90
C GLY A 213 -1.06 4.34 5.64
N LYS A 214 -2.01 3.46 5.25
CA LYS A 214 -2.85 3.60 4.03
C LYS A 214 -3.41 5.01 3.83
N SER A 215 -4.17 5.50 4.81
CA SER A 215 -4.89 6.76 4.66
C SER A 215 -3.93 7.95 4.64
N TYR A 216 -2.99 7.98 5.59
CA TYR A 216 -2.01 9.05 5.72
C TYR A 216 -1.05 9.16 4.51
N ALA A 217 -0.56 8.03 4.00
CA ALA A 217 0.44 8.01 2.92
C ALA A 217 -0.19 8.14 1.52
N VAL A 218 -1.36 7.55 1.29
CA VAL A 218 -1.95 7.46 -0.06
C VAL A 218 -3.27 8.21 -0.16
N VAL A 219 -4.29 7.83 0.62
CA VAL A 219 -5.66 8.39 0.47
C VAL A 219 -5.69 9.90 0.67
N ASN A 220 -5.01 10.40 1.70
CA ASN A 220 -4.92 11.84 1.96
C ASN A 220 -4.28 12.56 0.78
N ASN A 221 -3.19 12.03 0.21
CA ASN A 221 -2.54 12.64 -0.95
C ASN A 221 -3.44 12.66 -2.20
N PHE A 222 -4.25 11.61 -2.39
CA PHE A 222 -5.28 11.62 -3.43
C PHE A 222 -6.26 12.77 -3.22
N ILE A 223 -6.82 12.92 -2.01
CA ILE A 223 -7.78 14.00 -1.70
C ILE A 223 -7.15 15.36 -1.99
N LYS A 224 -5.97 15.63 -1.41
CA LYS A 224 -5.29 16.93 -1.50
C LYS A 224 -4.99 17.32 -2.95
N GLN A 225 -4.24 16.46 -3.66
CA GLN A 225 -3.76 16.78 -5.01
C GLN A 225 -4.90 16.82 -6.04
N GLN A 226 -5.94 15.99 -5.87
CA GLN A 226 -7.08 16.02 -6.78
C GLN A 226 -7.91 17.29 -6.60
N ILE A 227 -8.13 17.75 -5.36
CA ILE A 227 -8.81 19.04 -5.11
C ILE A 227 -8.00 20.20 -5.71
N GLU A 228 -6.68 20.23 -5.48
CA GLU A 228 -5.78 21.22 -6.08
C GLU A 228 -5.86 21.22 -7.62
N LYS A 229 -6.07 20.04 -8.23
CA LYS A 229 -6.23 19.87 -9.67
C LYS A 229 -7.67 20.07 -10.17
N GLY A 230 -8.61 20.49 -9.32
CA GLY A 230 -9.99 20.80 -9.72
C GLY A 230 -10.89 19.58 -9.91
N PHE A 231 -10.62 18.47 -9.20
CA PHE A 231 -11.54 17.32 -9.16
C PHE A 231 -12.69 17.57 -8.19
N LEU A 232 -13.85 17.07 -8.56
CA LEU A 232 -15.00 16.94 -7.67
C LEU A 232 -14.93 15.58 -6.97
N MET A 233 -15.53 15.44 -5.79
CA MET A 233 -15.21 14.28 -4.97
C MET A 233 -16.39 13.78 -4.17
N TYR A 234 -16.56 12.46 -4.19
CA TYR A 234 -17.29 11.70 -3.21
C TYR A 234 -16.30 11.08 -2.24
N VAL A 235 -16.37 11.45 -0.96
CA VAL A 235 -15.50 10.92 0.10
C VAL A 235 -16.36 10.13 1.08
N TYR A 236 -16.16 8.82 1.14
CA TYR A 236 -16.69 7.99 2.20
C TYR A 236 -15.68 7.93 3.36
N ASP A 237 -16.05 8.58 4.44
CA ASP A 237 -15.22 8.77 5.64
C ASP A 237 -15.70 7.84 6.75
N PHE A 238 -15.08 6.66 6.83
CA PHE A 238 -15.44 5.64 7.82
C PHE A 238 -15.17 6.09 9.26
N LYS A 239 -14.19 6.99 9.45
CA LYS A 239 -13.82 7.57 10.74
C LYS A 239 -14.10 9.06 10.74
N PHE A 240 -15.35 9.41 10.47
CA PHE A 240 -15.75 10.80 10.37
C PHE A 240 -15.33 11.60 11.63
N SER A 241 -14.68 12.76 11.51
CA SER A 241 -14.51 13.60 10.32
C SER A 241 -13.10 13.64 9.74
N ASP A 242 -12.28 12.59 9.86
CA ASP A 242 -10.87 12.59 9.49
C ASP A 242 -10.62 13.05 8.03
N LEU A 243 -11.15 12.31 7.06
CA LEU A 243 -10.98 12.64 5.63
C LEU A 243 -11.79 13.87 5.22
N SER A 244 -12.96 14.04 5.81
CA SER A 244 -13.87 15.14 5.52
C SER A 244 -13.26 16.49 5.89
N THR A 245 -12.52 16.55 7.00
CA THR A 245 -11.84 17.78 7.45
C THR A 245 -10.72 18.16 6.48
N ILE A 246 -9.97 17.16 5.98
CA ILE A 246 -8.93 17.37 4.97
C ILE A 246 -9.56 17.92 3.69
N ALA A 247 -10.59 17.25 3.16
CA ALA A 247 -11.27 17.69 1.95
C ALA A 247 -11.82 19.12 2.06
N TYR A 248 -12.46 19.44 3.19
CA TYR A 248 -13.00 20.79 3.46
C TYR A 248 -11.91 21.86 3.44
N ASN A 249 -10.82 21.66 4.18
CA ASN A 249 -9.75 22.65 4.30
C ASN A 249 -8.97 22.81 3.00
N HIS A 250 -8.73 21.73 2.25
CA HIS A 250 -8.08 21.82 0.95
C HIS A 250 -8.93 22.59 -0.06
N LEU A 251 -10.26 22.39 -0.06
CA LEU A 251 -11.17 23.16 -0.92
C LEU A 251 -11.17 24.65 -0.55
N LEU A 252 -11.12 24.98 0.74
CA LEU A 252 -11.05 26.37 1.20
C LEU A 252 -9.79 27.08 0.72
N ASN A 253 -8.65 26.37 0.69
CA ASN A 253 -7.36 26.94 0.33
C ASN A 253 -7.08 26.92 -1.18
N HIS A 254 -7.78 26.09 -1.96
CA HIS A 254 -7.57 25.94 -3.41
C HIS A 254 -8.88 26.11 -4.22
N PRO A 255 -9.62 27.22 -4.07
CA PRO A 255 -10.84 27.46 -4.84
C PRO A 255 -10.55 27.75 -6.32
N ASP A 256 -9.35 28.23 -6.65
CA ASP A 256 -8.99 28.74 -7.98
C ASP A 256 -8.86 27.64 -9.06
N GLY A 257 -8.79 26.37 -8.64
CA GLY A 257 -8.75 25.20 -9.54
C GLY A 257 -10.07 24.93 -10.27
N TYR A 258 -11.13 25.69 -9.97
CA TYR A 258 -12.48 25.44 -10.47
C TYR A 258 -13.07 26.65 -11.19
N LYS A 259 -13.74 26.40 -12.33
CA LYS A 259 -14.48 27.45 -13.07
C LYS A 259 -15.68 27.96 -12.26
N VAL A 260 -16.43 27.03 -11.66
CA VAL A 260 -17.51 27.30 -10.71
C VAL A 260 -17.07 26.71 -9.39
N LYS A 261 -17.03 27.53 -8.34
CA LYS A 261 -16.55 27.07 -7.03
C LYS A 261 -17.45 25.96 -6.49
N PRO A 262 -16.90 24.78 -6.15
CA PRO A 262 -17.70 23.69 -5.62
C PRO A 262 -18.30 24.04 -4.26
N LYS A 263 -19.55 23.62 -4.05
CA LYS A 263 -20.15 23.63 -2.72
C LYS A 263 -19.73 22.37 -1.95
N PHE A 264 -19.54 22.51 -0.64
CA PHE A 264 -19.16 21.42 0.24
C PHE A 264 -20.38 20.89 0.98
N TYR A 265 -20.71 19.62 0.76
CA TYR A 265 -21.86 18.95 1.36
C TYR A 265 -21.40 17.81 2.27
N VAL A 266 -22.18 17.56 3.31
CA VAL A 266 -21.91 16.52 4.30
C VAL A 266 -23.19 15.75 4.57
N ILE A 267 -23.13 14.43 4.57
CA ILE A 267 -24.18 13.55 5.12
C ILE A 267 -23.63 12.88 6.36
N ASN A 268 -24.27 13.10 7.51
CA ASN A 268 -23.91 12.53 8.79
C ASN A 268 -25.16 12.24 9.63
N PHE A 269 -25.34 10.98 10.02
CA PHE A 269 -26.51 10.55 10.81
C PHE A 269 -26.34 10.68 12.33
N ASP A 270 -25.13 10.90 12.83
CA ASP A 270 -24.88 11.09 14.27
C ASP A 270 -25.10 12.54 14.71
N ASP A 271 -24.71 13.51 13.87
CA ASP A 271 -24.79 14.93 14.17
C ASP A 271 -25.61 15.69 13.11
N PRO A 272 -26.94 15.86 13.31
CA PRO A 272 -27.80 16.61 12.41
C PRO A 272 -27.36 18.07 12.19
N ARG A 273 -26.62 18.69 13.12
CA ARG A 273 -26.09 20.07 12.94
C ARG A 273 -25.03 20.13 11.86
N ARG A 274 -24.30 19.05 11.67
CA ARG A 274 -23.20 18.92 10.70
C ARG A 274 -23.56 17.99 9.55
N SER A 275 -24.85 17.88 9.25
CA SER A 275 -25.36 17.18 8.08
C SER A 275 -26.27 18.09 7.29
N HIS A 276 -26.14 18.02 5.97
CA HIS A 276 -27.17 18.44 5.03
C HIS A 276 -28.23 17.34 4.95
N ARG A 277 -29.39 17.70 4.41
CA ARG A 277 -30.50 16.77 4.15
C ARG A 277 -30.51 16.40 2.67
N CYS A 278 -30.63 15.12 2.36
CA CYS A 278 -30.67 14.63 1.00
C CYS A 278 -31.56 13.39 0.92
N ASN A 279 -32.57 13.41 0.04
CA ASN A 279 -33.41 12.26 -0.19
C ASN A 279 -32.78 11.37 -1.28
N PRO A 280 -32.29 10.16 -0.95
CA PRO A 280 -31.65 9.31 -1.95
C PRO A 280 -32.64 8.70 -2.96
N ILE A 281 -33.94 8.71 -2.66
CA ILE A 281 -35.00 8.21 -3.55
C ILE A 281 -35.90 9.34 -4.04
N HIS A 282 -35.33 10.53 -4.26
CA HIS A 282 -36.08 11.67 -4.77
C HIS A 282 -36.80 11.31 -6.09
N PRO A 283 -38.07 11.71 -6.27
CA PRO A 283 -38.89 11.30 -7.42
C PRO A 283 -38.29 11.72 -8.77
N ASP A 284 -37.64 12.88 -8.86
CA ASP A 284 -36.94 13.35 -10.07
C ASP A 284 -35.83 12.40 -10.56
N PHE A 285 -35.40 11.45 -9.72
CA PHE A 285 -34.39 10.48 -10.08
C PHE A 285 -34.95 9.14 -10.56
N MET A 286 -36.28 9.01 -10.65
CA MET A 286 -36.97 7.78 -11.06
C MET A 286 -37.86 8.06 -12.26
N GLU A 287 -37.46 7.55 -13.42
CA GLU A 287 -38.24 7.67 -14.66
C GLU A 287 -39.19 6.48 -14.81
N ASP A 288 -38.73 5.29 -14.42
CA ASP A 288 -39.45 4.02 -14.55
C ASP A 288 -39.45 3.21 -13.25
N ILE A 289 -40.39 2.27 -13.09
CA ILE A 289 -40.48 1.43 -11.89
C ILE A 289 -39.23 0.57 -11.66
N THR A 290 -38.47 0.28 -12.73
CA THR A 290 -37.16 -0.36 -12.63
C THR A 290 -36.16 0.45 -11.78
N ASP A 291 -36.22 1.78 -11.77
CA ASP A 291 -35.39 2.63 -10.90
C ASP A 291 -35.76 2.45 -9.41
N ALA A 292 -37.05 2.31 -9.13
CA ALA A 292 -37.55 2.01 -7.79
C ALA A 292 -37.11 0.62 -7.35
N TYR A 293 -37.19 -0.37 -8.24
CA TYR A 293 -36.69 -1.72 -8.00
C TYR A 293 -35.19 -1.73 -7.69
N GLU A 294 -34.36 -1.04 -8.47
CA GLU A 294 -32.92 -0.99 -8.20
C GLU A 294 -32.57 -0.30 -6.88
N SER A 295 -33.36 0.71 -6.49
CA SER A 295 -33.22 1.39 -5.21
C SER A 295 -33.59 0.45 -4.05
N ALA A 296 -34.74 -0.23 -4.13
CA ALA A 296 -35.16 -1.24 -3.16
C ALA A 296 -34.15 -2.38 -3.04
N TYR A 297 -33.69 -2.90 -4.18
CA TYR A 297 -32.71 -3.97 -4.26
C TYR A 297 -31.41 -3.59 -3.53
N THR A 298 -30.89 -2.38 -3.77
CA THR A 298 -29.66 -1.89 -3.11
C THR A 298 -29.82 -1.82 -1.60
N ILE A 299 -30.97 -1.33 -1.12
CA ILE A 299 -31.28 -1.20 0.31
C ILE A 299 -31.28 -2.58 0.97
N MET A 300 -32.02 -3.52 0.39
CA MET A 300 -32.19 -4.84 0.95
C MET A 300 -30.87 -5.62 1.00
N LEU A 301 -30.04 -5.52 -0.04
CA LEU A 301 -28.71 -6.15 -0.04
C LEU A 301 -27.76 -5.55 0.99
N ASN A 302 -27.79 -4.22 1.22
CA ASN A 302 -26.95 -3.62 2.26
C ASN A 302 -27.43 -3.98 3.67
N LEU A 303 -28.74 -4.18 3.87
CA LEU A 303 -29.31 -4.66 5.13
C LEU A 303 -29.02 -6.14 5.37
N ASN A 304 -28.97 -6.95 4.32
CA ASN A 304 -28.71 -8.37 4.40
C ASN A 304 -27.69 -8.84 3.35
N LYS A 305 -26.41 -8.65 3.65
CA LYS A 305 -25.29 -9.00 2.77
C LYS A 305 -25.31 -10.46 2.28
N THR A 306 -25.91 -11.38 3.05
CA THR A 306 -26.01 -12.79 2.63
C THR A 306 -26.86 -12.99 1.37
N TRP A 307 -27.73 -12.02 1.04
CA TRP A 307 -28.57 -12.06 -0.16
C TRP A 307 -27.77 -11.80 -1.44
N VAL A 308 -26.58 -11.20 -1.36
CA VAL A 308 -25.69 -11.01 -2.52
C VAL A 308 -25.37 -12.34 -3.21
N GLN A 309 -25.32 -13.44 -2.45
CA GLN A 309 -25.04 -14.78 -2.98
C GLN A 309 -26.30 -15.57 -3.39
N LYS A 310 -27.51 -15.04 -3.11
CA LYS A 310 -28.80 -15.71 -3.32
C LYS A 310 -29.69 -14.97 -4.33
N GLN A 311 -29.09 -14.26 -5.27
CA GLN A 311 -29.83 -13.52 -6.30
C GLN A 311 -30.67 -14.48 -7.14
N GLY A 312 -31.92 -14.09 -7.43
CA GLY A 312 -32.89 -14.94 -8.13
C GLY A 312 -33.64 -15.93 -7.24
N ASP A 313 -33.35 -16.01 -5.94
CA ASP A 313 -34.18 -16.72 -4.97
C ASP A 313 -35.47 -15.94 -4.71
N PHE A 314 -36.61 -16.61 -4.80
CA PHE A 314 -37.92 -15.99 -4.57
C PHE A 314 -38.04 -15.35 -3.18
N PHE A 315 -37.36 -15.91 -2.16
CA PHE A 315 -37.31 -15.33 -0.81
C PHE A 315 -36.59 -13.98 -0.74
N VAL A 316 -35.72 -13.69 -1.71
CA VAL A 316 -34.99 -12.42 -1.83
C VAL A 316 -35.77 -11.45 -2.72
N GLU A 317 -36.33 -11.93 -3.83
CA GLU A 317 -37.03 -11.09 -4.81
C GLU A 317 -38.36 -10.54 -4.28
N SER A 318 -39.15 -11.37 -3.57
CA SER A 318 -40.47 -10.97 -3.02
C SER A 318 -40.42 -9.68 -2.17
N PRO A 319 -39.59 -9.59 -1.11
CA PRO A 319 -39.51 -8.36 -0.32
C PRO A 319 -38.97 -7.16 -1.09
N ILE A 320 -38.10 -7.37 -2.08
CA ILE A 320 -37.56 -6.29 -2.92
C ILE A 320 -38.66 -5.72 -3.82
N ILE A 321 -39.44 -6.58 -4.48
CA ILE A 321 -40.55 -6.17 -5.34
C ILE A 321 -41.59 -5.39 -4.53
N LEU A 322 -41.98 -5.89 -3.35
CA LEU A 322 -42.94 -5.17 -2.51
C LEU A 322 -42.44 -3.77 -2.13
N PHE A 323 -41.18 -3.66 -1.71
CA PHE A 323 -40.63 -2.36 -1.34
C PHE A 323 -40.44 -1.42 -2.55
N ALA A 324 -40.12 -1.97 -3.72
CA ALA A 324 -40.09 -1.24 -4.98
C ALA A 324 -41.46 -0.66 -5.33
N SER A 325 -42.52 -1.47 -5.22
CA SER A 325 -43.90 -1.04 -5.43
C SER A 325 -44.31 0.08 -4.48
N ILE A 326 -43.86 0.02 -3.21
CA ILE A 326 -44.12 1.10 -2.24
C ILE A 326 -43.39 2.39 -2.62
N ILE A 327 -42.11 2.31 -3.02
CA ILE A 327 -41.35 3.48 -3.48
C ILE A 327 -42.05 4.11 -4.70
N TRP A 328 -42.43 3.29 -5.67
CA TRP A 328 -43.10 3.75 -6.88
C TRP A 328 -44.48 4.35 -6.59
N TYR A 329 -45.27 3.72 -5.72
CA TYR A 329 -46.53 4.26 -5.21
C TYR A 329 -46.34 5.67 -4.64
N LEU A 330 -45.36 5.86 -3.76
CA LEU A 330 -45.10 7.17 -3.16
C LEU A 330 -44.63 8.21 -4.19
N LYS A 331 -43.99 7.79 -5.29
CA LYS A 331 -43.61 8.65 -6.42
C LYS A 331 -44.83 9.13 -7.21
N ILE A 332 -45.81 8.26 -7.47
CA ILE A 332 -47.02 8.64 -8.22
C ILE A 332 -48.06 9.36 -7.34
N TYR A 333 -48.13 9.00 -6.06
CA TYR A 333 -49.06 9.60 -5.11
C TYR A 333 -48.74 11.08 -4.87
N GLN A 334 -49.72 11.96 -5.11
CA GLN A 334 -49.59 13.42 -5.02
C GLN A 334 -48.32 13.96 -5.67
N ASN A 335 -47.97 13.43 -6.86
CA ASN A 335 -46.80 13.84 -7.64
C ASN A 335 -45.47 13.77 -6.85
N GLY A 336 -45.31 12.73 -6.03
CA GLY A 336 -44.04 12.43 -5.36
C GLY A 336 -43.77 13.23 -4.08
N LYS A 337 -44.74 14.01 -3.60
CA LYS A 337 -44.60 14.84 -2.39
C LYS A 337 -44.10 14.06 -1.17
N TYR A 338 -44.52 12.80 -1.02
CA TYR A 338 -44.14 11.93 0.10
C TYR A 338 -43.17 10.82 -0.32
N CYS A 339 -42.56 10.92 -1.50
CA CYS A 339 -41.59 9.96 -1.99
C CYS A 339 -40.24 10.15 -1.28
N THR A 340 -40.15 9.69 -0.03
CA THR A 340 -38.91 9.71 0.75
C THR A 340 -38.71 8.37 1.46
N PHE A 341 -37.45 8.04 1.74
CA PHE A 341 -37.11 6.76 2.35
C PHE A 341 -37.81 6.53 3.71
N PRO A 342 -37.90 7.54 4.61
CA PRO A 342 -38.72 7.44 5.82
C PRO A 342 -40.20 7.11 5.59
N HIS A 343 -40.86 7.76 4.62
CA HIS A 343 -42.27 7.46 4.31
C HIS A 343 -42.43 6.03 3.79
N ALA A 344 -41.51 5.55 2.94
CA ALA A 344 -41.54 4.19 2.43
C ALA A 344 -41.43 3.14 3.56
N ILE A 345 -40.55 3.37 4.54
CA ILE A 345 -40.42 2.48 5.70
C ILE A 345 -41.70 2.52 6.56
N GLU A 346 -42.21 3.71 6.87
CA GLU A 346 -43.42 3.84 7.70
C GLU A 346 -44.66 3.25 7.01
N PHE A 347 -44.74 3.34 5.68
CA PHE A 347 -45.83 2.75 4.89
C PHE A 347 -45.74 1.21 4.90
N LEU A 348 -44.55 0.63 4.68
CA LEU A 348 -44.33 -0.83 4.79
C LEU A 348 -44.69 -1.37 6.19
N ASN A 349 -44.58 -0.53 7.23
CA ASN A 349 -44.89 -0.94 8.59
C ASN A 349 -46.40 -0.95 8.92
N ARG A 350 -47.27 -0.48 8.01
CA ARG A 350 -48.73 -0.54 8.18
C ARG A 350 -49.26 -1.97 8.04
N ARG A 351 -50.56 -2.14 8.31
CA ARG A 351 -51.20 -3.46 8.24
C ARG A 351 -51.30 -3.88 6.79
N TYR A 352 -51.09 -5.17 6.53
CA TYR A 352 -51.15 -5.70 5.17
C TYR A 352 -52.54 -5.54 4.55
N GLU A 353 -53.58 -5.63 5.38
CA GLU A 353 -54.97 -5.39 5.01
C GLU A 353 -55.20 -3.95 4.51
N ASP A 354 -54.36 -3.00 4.92
CA ASP A 354 -54.44 -1.62 4.45
C ASP A 354 -53.58 -1.42 3.20
N ILE A 355 -52.32 -1.92 3.20
CA ILE A 355 -51.38 -1.60 2.11
C ILE A 355 -51.72 -2.32 0.79
N PHE A 356 -52.16 -3.58 0.83
CA PHE A 356 -52.39 -4.34 -0.40
C PHE A 356 -53.54 -3.77 -1.24
N PRO A 357 -54.71 -3.44 -0.66
CA PRO A 357 -55.76 -2.74 -1.41
C PRO A 357 -55.28 -1.42 -2.01
N ILE A 358 -54.50 -0.63 -1.26
CA ILE A 358 -53.97 0.64 -1.75
C ILE A 358 -53.07 0.42 -2.96
N LEU A 359 -52.03 -0.41 -2.83
CA LEU A 359 -51.05 -0.63 -3.89
C LEU A 359 -51.69 -1.25 -5.14
N THR A 360 -52.61 -2.20 -4.98
CA THR A 360 -53.32 -2.87 -6.10
C THR A 360 -54.32 -1.95 -6.80
N SER A 361 -54.78 -0.88 -6.15
CA SER A 361 -55.66 0.11 -6.78
C SER A 361 -54.99 0.96 -7.87
N TYR A 362 -53.66 0.88 -7.99
CA TYR A 362 -52.88 1.59 -9.01
C TYR A 362 -52.53 0.66 -10.17
N PRO A 363 -53.00 0.95 -11.41
CA PRO A 363 -52.77 0.08 -12.56
C PRO A 363 -51.28 -0.19 -12.87
N GLU A 364 -50.40 0.78 -12.62
CA GLU A 364 -48.95 0.65 -12.83
C GLU A 364 -48.30 -0.44 -11.94
N LEU A 365 -48.96 -0.81 -10.83
CA LEU A 365 -48.44 -1.77 -9.85
C LEU A 365 -49.08 -3.16 -9.96
N GLU A 366 -50.15 -3.30 -10.74
CA GLU A 366 -50.97 -4.53 -10.80
C GLU A 366 -50.12 -5.77 -11.11
N ASN A 367 -49.30 -5.71 -12.16
CA ASN A 367 -48.44 -6.84 -12.58
C ASN A 367 -47.40 -7.23 -11.51
N TYR A 368 -46.92 -6.27 -10.73
CA TYR A 368 -45.92 -6.51 -9.68
C TYR A 368 -46.53 -7.10 -8.42
N LEU A 369 -47.82 -6.83 -8.18
CA LEU A 369 -48.54 -7.23 -6.98
C LEU A 369 -49.40 -8.47 -7.17
N SER A 370 -49.71 -8.87 -8.41
CA SER A 370 -50.50 -10.07 -8.70
C SER A 370 -50.01 -11.32 -7.94
N PRO A 371 -48.70 -11.66 -7.90
CA PRO A 371 -48.23 -12.81 -7.12
C PRO A 371 -48.48 -12.70 -5.61
N PHE A 372 -48.47 -11.47 -5.07
CA PHE A 372 -48.76 -11.20 -3.66
C PHE A 372 -50.24 -11.33 -3.36
N MET A 373 -51.09 -10.83 -4.27
CA MET A 373 -52.54 -10.92 -4.17
C MET A 373 -53.00 -12.38 -4.28
N ASP A 374 -52.43 -13.16 -5.20
CA ASP A 374 -52.72 -14.60 -5.33
C ASP A 374 -52.37 -15.36 -4.04
N ALA A 375 -51.22 -15.07 -3.43
CA ALA A 375 -50.81 -15.67 -2.17
C ALA A 375 -51.69 -15.21 -0.98
N TRP A 376 -52.08 -13.93 -0.97
CA TRP A 376 -52.94 -13.35 0.06
C TRP A 376 -54.36 -13.94 0.03
N LEU A 377 -54.97 -14.02 -1.16
CA LEU A 377 -56.32 -14.52 -1.37
C LEU A 377 -56.39 -16.05 -1.40
N GLY A 378 -55.33 -16.72 -1.84
CA GLY A 378 -55.24 -18.19 -1.94
C GLY A 378 -54.98 -18.92 -0.62
N GLY A 379 -55.05 -18.23 0.52
CA GLY A 379 -54.83 -18.83 1.85
C GLY A 379 -53.36 -19.10 2.22
N ALA A 380 -52.40 -18.57 1.45
CA ALA A 380 -50.97 -18.66 1.72
C ALA A 380 -50.41 -17.41 2.44
N ALA A 381 -51.28 -16.62 3.06
CA ALA A 381 -50.93 -15.36 3.70
C ALA A 381 -49.82 -15.51 4.77
N GLU A 382 -49.81 -16.59 5.55
CA GLU A 382 -48.76 -16.83 6.56
C GLU A 382 -47.36 -16.99 5.94
N GLN A 383 -47.26 -17.68 4.80
CA GLN A 383 -45.99 -17.84 4.09
C GLN A 383 -45.51 -16.50 3.53
N LEU A 384 -46.42 -15.72 2.95
CA LEU A 384 -46.14 -14.38 2.45
C LEU A 384 -45.67 -13.45 3.58
N MET A 385 -46.33 -13.51 4.75
CA MET A 385 -45.92 -12.74 5.93
C MET A 385 -44.52 -13.11 6.39
N GLY A 386 -44.15 -14.40 6.37
CA GLY A 386 -42.80 -14.87 6.68
C GLY A 386 -41.73 -14.28 5.73
N GLN A 387 -42.05 -14.20 4.43
CA GLN A 387 -41.15 -13.60 3.43
C GLN A 387 -41.01 -12.09 3.61
N ILE A 388 -42.11 -11.36 3.78
CA ILE A 388 -42.08 -9.90 3.96
C ILE A 388 -41.39 -9.52 5.28
N ALA A 389 -41.58 -10.31 6.34
CA ALA A 389 -40.93 -10.10 7.62
C ALA A 389 -39.39 -10.09 7.49
N SER A 390 -38.82 -10.84 6.53
CA SER A 390 -37.38 -10.85 6.26
C SER A 390 -36.82 -9.50 5.83
N ALA A 391 -37.64 -8.60 5.27
CA ALA A 391 -37.29 -7.23 4.94
C ALA A 391 -37.80 -6.20 5.96
N LYS A 392 -39.01 -6.39 6.49
CA LYS A 392 -39.62 -5.49 7.48
C LYS A 392 -38.78 -5.39 8.77
N ILE A 393 -38.21 -6.51 9.23
CA ILE A 393 -37.39 -6.52 10.46
C ILE A 393 -36.07 -5.74 10.27
N PRO A 394 -35.27 -5.95 9.21
CA PRO A 394 -34.09 -5.12 8.98
C PRO A 394 -34.42 -3.63 8.74
N LEU A 395 -35.47 -3.32 7.98
CA LEU A 395 -35.88 -1.93 7.74
C LEU A 395 -36.36 -1.23 9.01
N SER A 396 -37.02 -1.93 9.92
CA SER A 396 -37.46 -1.32 11.18
C SER A 396 -36.29 -0.89 12.08
N ARG A 397 -35.12 -1.53 11.96
CA ARG A 397 -33.88 -1.11 12.66
C ARG A 397 -33.34 0.24 12.17
N MET A 398 -33.75 0.69 10.99
CA MET A 398 -33.37 1.98 10.40
C MET A 398 -34.24 3.14 10.90
N ILE A 399 -35.32 2.86 11.63
CA ILE A 399 -36.24 3.87 12.11
C ILE A 399 -35.58 4.61 13.27
N SER A 400 -35.11 5.84 12.99
CA SER A 400 -34.62 6.75 14.02
C SER A 400 -34.92 8.20 13.65
N PRO A 401 -35.07 9.10 14.65
CA PRO A 401 -35.30 10.52 14.38
C PRO A 401 -34.21 11.16 13.52
N GLN A 402 -32.95 10.80 13.74
CA GLN A 402 -31.80 11.37 13.01
C GLN A 402 -31.77 10.93 11.54
N LEU A 403 -31.95 9.63 11.26
CA LEU A 403 -32.04 9.13 9.89
C LEU A 403 -33.21 9.78 9.15
N TYR A 404 -34.36 9.88 9.83
CA TYR A 404 -35.55 10.49 9.24
C TYR A 404 -35.33 11.96 8.94
N TRP A 405 -34.65 12.70 9.81
CA TRP A 405 -34.27 14.08 9.55
C TRP A 405 -33.44 14.21 8.28
N VAL A 406 -32.35 13.46 8.15
CA VAL A 406 -31.40 13.58 7.04
C VAL A 406 -31.99 13.13 5.69
N MET A 407 -32.85 12.10 5.70
CA MET A 407 -33.32 11.44 4.47
C MET A 407 -34.74 11.85 4.02
N SER A 408 -35.39 12.78 4.71
CA SER A 408 -36.78 13.21 4.43
C SER A 408 -36.91 14.46 3.57
N ASP A 409 -35.79 15.06 3.17
CA ASP A 409 -35.77 16.33 2.42
C ASP A 409 -34.50 16.41 1.58
N SER A 410 -34.44 17.36 0.65
CA SER A 410 -33.35 17.46 -0.32
C SER A 410 -32.84 18.88 -0.49
N GLU A 411 -31.69 19.18 0.12
CA GLU A 411 -31.00 20.47 0.01
C GLU A 411 -30.03 20.53 -1.17
N PHE A 412 -29.69 19.37 -1.74
CA PHE A 412 -28.81 19.23 -2.89
C PHE A 412 -29.05 17.92 -3.63
N THR A 413 -28.60 17.86 -4.88
CA THR A 413 -28.62 16.68 -5.74
C THR A 413 -27.28 15.93 -5.69
N LEU A 414 -27.33 14.60 -5.88
CA LEU A 414 -26.16 13.71 -5.78
C LEU A 414 -25.24 13.73 -7.03
N ASP A 415 -25.54 14.58 -8.01
CA ASP A 415 -24.78 14.78 -9.25
C ASP A 415 -23.53 15.64 -9.01
N ILE A 416 -22.59 15.13 -8.20
CA ILE A 416 -21.46 15.93 -7.71
C ILE A 416 -20.59 16.56 -8.81
N ASN A 417 -20.61 16.01 -10.02
CA ASN A 417 -19.79 16.44 -11.15
C ASN A 417 -20.53 17.28 -12.21
N ASN A 418 -21.68 17.84 -11.83
CA ASN A 418 -22.41 18.79 -12.65
C ASN A 418 -21.57 20.08 -12.88
N PRO A 419 -21.35 20.50 -14.14
CA PRO A 419 -20.62 21.73 -14.46
C PRO A 419 -21.23 23.02 -13.93
N GLU A 420 -22.57 23.06 -13.79
CA GLU A 420 -23.32 24.24 -13.36
C GLU A 420 -23.36 24.35 -11.83
N GLU A 421 -23.45 23.21 -11.15
CA GLU A 421 -23.44 23.14 -9.70
C GLU A 421 -22.49 22.04 -9.19
N PRO A 422 -21.17 22.28 -9.24
CA PRO A 422 -20.17 21.31 -8.80
C PRO A 422 -20.18 21.15 -7.28
N LYS A 423 -19.91 19.92 -6.81
CA LYS A 423 -20.00 19.57 -5.39
C LYS A 423 -18.83 18.70 -4.92
N ILE A 424 -18.41 18.90 -3.68
CA ILE A 424 -17.65 17.91 -2.91
C ILE A 424 -18.58 17.37 -1.84
N LEU A 425 -18.82 16.06 -1.85
CA LEU A 425 -19.71 15.38 -0.93
C LEU A 425 -18.90 14.47 -0.02
N CYS A 426 -18.93 14.75 1.29
CA CYS A 426 -18.39 13.88 2.31
C CYS A 426 -19.51 13.14 3.03
N VAL A 427 -19.37 11.83 3.16
CA VAL A 427 -20.34 10.97 3.83
C VAL A 427 -19.66 10.32 5.01
N GLY A 428 -20.13 10.66 6.20
CA GLY A 428 -19.62 10.12 7.44
C GLY A 428 -20.31 8.82 7.83
N ASN A 429 -19.53 7.85 8.26
CA ASN A 429 -20.04 6.67 8.97
C ASN A 429 -19.52 6.66 10.41
N ASN A 430 -20.14 5.83 11.24
CA ASN A 430 -19.73 5.57 12.60
C ASN A 430 -19.44 4.06 12.77
N PRO A 431 -18.21 3.68 13.16
CA PRO A 431 -17.86 2.28 13.42
C PRO A 431 -18.80 1.57 14.41
N ASP A 432 -19.32 2.28 15.41
CA ASP A 432 -20.21 1.71 16.44
C ASP A 432 -21.62 1.41 15.91
N ARG A 433 -22.03 2.05 14.81
CA ARG A 433 -23.38 1.95 14.21
C ARG A 433 -23.36 1.52 12.75
N GLN A 434 -22.25 0.89 12.34
CA GLN A 434 -21.94 0.58 10.95
C GLN A 434 -23.05 -0.20 10.23
N ASN A 435 -23.67 -1.20 10.87
CA ASN A 435 -24.69 -2.03 10.22
C ASN A 435 -25.96 -1.24 9.87
N ILE A 436 -26.33 -0.27 10.71
CA ILE A 436 -27.51 0.57 10.49
C ILE A 436 -27.16 1.58 9.40
N TYR A 437 -26.13 2.39 9.62
CA TYR A 437 -25.77 3.45 8.66
C TYR A 437 -25.30 2.91 7.32
N GLY A 438 -24.64 1.75 7.26
CA GLY A 438 -24.22 1.11 6.02
C GLY A 438 -25.38 0.89 5.04
N ALA A 439 -26.58 0.56 5.52
CA ALA A 439 -27.77 0.44 4.67
C ALA A 439 -28.26 1.76 4.08
N ALA A 440 -28.35 2.81 4.91
CA ALA A 440 -28.74 4.14 4.44
C ALA A 440 -27.67 4.77 3.54
N LEU A 441 -26.38 4.53 3.83
CA LEU A 441 -25.27 5.02 3.02
C LEU A 441 -25.13 4.26 1.71
N GLY A 442 -25.48 2.97 1.69
CA GLY A 442 -25.51 2.15 0.47
C GLY A 442 -26.43 2.71 -0.60
N LEU A 443 -27.52 3.39 -0.20
CA LEU A 443 -28.41 4.12 -1.10
C LEU A 443 -27.71 5.29 -1.79
N TYR A 444 -27.08 6.18 -1.03
CA TYR A 444 -26.37 7.32 -1.61
C TYR A 444 -25.28 6.83 -2.57
N ASN A 445 -24.55 5.77 -2.19
CA ASN A 445 -23.53 5.17 -3.04
C ASN A 445 -24.06 4.72 -4.39
N SER A 446 -25.09 3.88 -4.42
CA SER A 446 -25.59 3.33 -5.69
C SER A 446 -26.13 4.42 -6.61
N ARG A 447 -26.74 5.47 -6.04
CA ARG A 447 -27.20 6.63 -6.81
C ARG A 447 -26.05 7.44 -7.36
N ILE A 448 -25.04 7.75 -6.53
CA ILE A 448 -23.88 8.53 -6.93
C ILE A 448 -23.15 7.86 -8.09
N VAL A 449 -22.94 6.54 -8.05
CA VAL A 449 -22.30 5.79 -9.16
C VAL A 449 -22.95 6.08 -10.49
N LYS A 450 -24.29 6.01 -10.54
CA LYS A 450 -25.03 6.23 -11.78
C LYS A 450 -24.97 7.68 -12.24
N LEU A 451 -25.04 8.63 -11.31
CA LEU A 451 -25.07 10.05 -11.62
C LEU A 451 -23.72 10.58 -12.11
N ILE A 452 -22.62 10.15 -11.48
CA ILE A 452 -21.28 10.63 -11.86
C ILE A 452 -20.76 9.97 -13.14
N ASN A 453 -21.25 8.78 -13.47
CA ASN A 453 -20.77 7.98 -14.60
C ASN A 453 -21.42 8.38 -15.93
N LYS A 454 -21.39 9.67 -16.26
CA LYS A 454 -21.96 10.26 -17.48
C LYS A 454 -20.90 11.00 -18.29
N LYS A 455 -21.04 11.02 -19.62
CA LYS A 455 -20.16 11.78 -20.51
C LYS A 455 -20.44 13.28 -20.40
N GLY A 456 -19.42 14.09 -20.66
CA GLY A 456 -19.53 15.56 -20.69
C GLY A 456 -19.55 16.23 -19.31
N MET A 457 -19.48 15.45 -18.22
CA MET A 457 -19.40 15.98 -16.86
C MET A 457 -17.96 16.34 -16.46
N LEU A 458 -17.82 17.05 -15.34
CA LEU A 458 -16.51 17.40 -14.79
C LEU A 458 -15.77 16.15 -14.26
N LYS A 459 -14.44 16.25 -14.22
CA LYS A 459 -13.60 15.20 -13.63
C LYS A 459 -13.90 15.04 -12.15
N SER A 460 -14.08 13.80 -11.71
CA SER A 460 -14.50 13.51 -10.34
C SER A 460 -13.73 12.34 -9.75
N SER A 461 -13.81 12.17 -8.43
CA SER A 461 -13.24 11.03 -7.75
C SER A 461 -14.17 10.42 -6.70
N VAL A 462 -14.12 9.09 -6.60
CA VAL A 462 -14.75 8.28 -5.56
C VAL A 462 -13.62 7.79 -4.64
N ILE A 463 -13.57 8.32 -3.43
CA ILE A 463 -12.58 7.99 -2.40
C ILE A 463 -13.28 7.22 -1.28
N ILE A 464 -12.84 6.00 -1.01
CA ILE A 464 -13.41 5.12 0.01
C ILE A 464 -12.26 4.59 0.88
N ASP A 465 -12.23 4.91 2.17
CA ASP A 465 -11.12 4.49 3.06
C ASP A 465 -11.17 3.00 3.46
N GLU A 466 -12.38 2.45 3.63
CA GLU A 466 -12.60 1.06 4.04
C GLU A 466 -13.81 0.46 3.32
N LEU A 467 -13.57 -0.05 2.11
CA LEU A 467 -14.61 -0.57 1.21
C LEU A 467 -15.47 -1.71 1.80
N PRO A 468 -14.94 -2.73 2.53
CA PRO A 468 -15.75 -3.80 3.13
C PRO A 468 -16.85 -3.31 4.08
N THR A 469 -16.74 -2.08 4.57
CA THR A 469 -17.73 -1.54 5.50
C THR A 469 -19.08 -1.21 4.87
N ILE A 470 -19.12 -1.13 3.53
CA ILE A 470 -20.29 -0.75 2.76
C ILE A 470 -20.38 -1.55 1.44
N TYR A 471 -21.58 -1.93 1.00
CA TYR A 471 -21.75 -2.60 -0.29
C TYR A 471 -22.03 -1.57 -1.39
N PHE A 472 -21.10 -1.48 -2.34
CA PHE A 472 -21.10 -0.49 -3.41
C PHE A 472 -21.53 -1.14 -4.73
N LYS A 473 -22.85 -1.25 -4.94
CA LYS A 473 -23.42 -1.89 -6.14
C LYS A 473 -22.96 -1.16 -7.42
N GLY A 474 -22.51 -1.92 -8.42
CA GLY A 474 -22.06 -1.38 -9.71
C GLY A 474 -20.64 -0.80 -9.69
N LEU A 475 -19.85 -1.06 -8.64
CA LEU A 475 -18.44 -0.66 -8.57
C LEU A 475 -17.61 -1.21 -9.73
N ASP A 476 -17.88 -2.45 -10.14
CA ASP A 476 -17.27 -3.12 -11.28
C ASP A 476 -17.51 -2.36 -12.58
N ASN A 477 -18.76 -1.97 -12.84
CA ASN A 477 -19.13 -1.18 -14.01
C ASN A 477 -18.51 0.22 -13.94
N LEU A 478 -18.50 0.85 -12.75
CA LEU A 478 -17.85 2.13 -12.55
C LEU A 478 -16.36 2.06 -12.90
N ILE A 479 -15.63 1.06 -12.40
CA ILE A 479 -14.20 0.89 -12.70
C ILE A 479 -13.99 0.65 -14.21
N ALA A 480 -14.86 -0.11 -14.87
CA ALA A 480 -14.74 -0.40 -16.30
C ALA A 480 -14.95 0.84 -17.19
N THR A 481 -15.88 1.74 -16.80
CA THR A 481 -16.29 2.90 -17.60
C THR A 481 -15.74 4.24 -17.09
N ALA A 482 -15.11 4.24 -15.92
CA ALA A 482 -14.49 5.38 -15.25
C ALA A 482 -13.58 6.21 -16.16
N ARG A 483 -12.80 5.54 -17.02
CA ARG A 483 -11.85 6.21 -17.93
C ARG A 483 -12.53 7.12 -18.93
N SER A 484 -13.61 6.68 -19.57
CA SER A 484 -14.32 7.52 -20.56
C SER A 484 -15.05 8.69 -19.92
N ASN A 485 -15.46 8.53 -18.66
CA ASN A 485 -16.25 9.53 -17.92
C ASN A 485 -15.41 10.36 -16.95
N LYS A 486 -14.07 10.21 -16.98
CA LYS A 486 -13.11 10.94 -16.11
C LYS A 486 -13.43 10.80 -14.61
N VAL A 487 -13.80 9.60 -14.18
CA VAL A 487 -14.05 9.27 -12.77
C VAL A 487 -12.84 8.52 -12.21
N ALA A 488 -12.10 9.11 -11.29
CA ALA A 488 -11.00 8.46 -10.59
C ALA A 488 -11.54 7.69 -9.38
N VAL A 489 -11.07 6.46 -9.15
CA VAL A 489 -11.55 5.64 -8.04
C VAL A 489 -10.36 5.28 -7.15
N CYS A 490 -10.46 5.54 -5.84
CA CYS A 490 -9.45 5.16 -4.84
C CYS A 490 -10.12 4.37 -3.70
N LEU A 491 -9.78 3.08 -3.58
CA LEU A 491 -10.42 2.14 -2.68
C LEU A 491 -9.42 1.62 -1.65
N GLY A 492 -9.59 1.99 -0.40
CA GLY A 492 -8.87 1.44 0.74
C GLY A 492 -9.58 0.22 1.30
N PHE A 493 -8.82 -0.82 1.63
CA PHE A 493 -9.27 -1.95 2.45
C PHE A 493 -8.08 -2.75 2.97
N GLN A 494 -8.31 -3.68 3.90
CA GLN A 494 -7.19 -4.33 4.59
C GLN A 494 -6.60 -5.51 3.83
N ASP A 495 -7.47 -6.38 3.30
CA ASP A 495 -7.08 -7.66 2.73
C ASP A 495 -8.08 -8.10 1.65
N PHE A 496 -7.62 -8.80 0.61
CA PHE A 496 -8.49 -9.32 -0.45
C PHE A 496 -9.55 -10.29 0.09
N SER A 497 -9.25 -11.03 1.16
CA SER A 497 -10.21 -11.95 1.79
C SER A 497 -11.42 -11.22 2.37
N GLN A 498 -11.24 -9.98 2.86
CA GLN A 498 -12.37 -9.16 3.34
C GLN A 498 -13.28 -8.78 2.18
N LEU A 499 -12.69 -8.43 1.03
CA LEU A 499 -13.45 -8.12 -0.17
C LEU A 499 -14.26 -9.33 -0.65
N VAL A 500 -13.64 -10.52 -0.72
CA VAL A 500 -14.33 -11.77 -1.11
C VAL A 500 -15.49 -12.11 -0.18
N ARG A 501 -15.33 -11.90 1.13
CA ARG A 501 -16.38 -12.16 2.11
C ARG A 501 -17.59 -11.25 1.90
N ASP A 502 -17.36 -9.96 1.65
CA ASP A 502 -18.42 -8.94 1.61
C ASP A 502 -19.05 -8.73 0.23
N TYR A 503 -18.31 -8.96 -0.86
CA TYR A 503 -18.77 -8.79 -2.26
C TYR A 503 -18.96 -10.14 -2.99
N GLY A 504 -18.51 -11.25 -2.41
CA GLY A 504 -18.50 -12.56 -3.07
C GLY A 504 -17.36 -12.72 -4.06
N ASP A 505 -17.05 -13.97 -4.41
CA ASP A 505 -15.87 -14.34 -5.20
C ASP A 505 -15.85 -13.71 -6.60
N LYS A 506 -17.01 -13.66 -7.29
CA LYS A 506 -17.11 -13.13 -8.66
C LYS A 506 -16.79 -11.63 -8.71
N GLU A 507 -17.50 -10.83 -7.92
CA GLU A 507 -17.33 -9.36 -7.90
C GLU A 507 -15.94 -8.97 -7.38
N ALA A 508 -15.48 -9.64 -6.32
CA ALA A 508 -14.16 -9.38 -5.74
C ALA A 508 -13.03 -9.63 -6.76
N LYS A 509 -13.09 -10.72 -7.53
CA LYS A 509 -12.12 -11.00 -8.60
C LYS A 509 -12.10 -9.93 -9.69
N VAL A 510 -13.27 -9.39 -10.06
CA VAL A 510 -13.35 -8.30 -11.05
C VAL A 510 -12.62 -7.06 -10.53
N VAL A 511 -12.86 -6.66 -9.27
CA VAL A 511 -12.15 -5.53 -8.66
C VAL A 511 -10.64 -5.78 -8.61
N MET A 512 -10.20 -6.96 -8.16
CA MET A 512 -8.77 -7.29 -8.05
C MET A 512 -8.04 -7.26 -9.41
N ASN A 513 -8.70 -7.73 -10.47
CA ASN A 513 -8.09 -7.90 -11.79
C ASN A 513 -8.17 -6.64 -12.66
N THR A 514 -9.21 -5.81 -12.48
CA THR A 514 -9.45 -4.63 -13.35
C THR A 514 -8.67 -3.40 -12.89
N VAL A 515 -8.40 -3.28 -11.59
CA VAL A 515 -7.68 -2.14 -11.03
C VAL A 515 -6.25 -2.07 -11.57
N GLY A 516 -5.88 -0.92 -12.11
CA GLY A 516 -4.58 -0.68 -12.74
C GLY A 516 -3.50 -0.15 -11.79
N ASN A 517 -3.86 0.51 -10.68
CA ASN A 517 -2.90 1.01 -9.70
C ASN A 517 -3.08 0.29 -8.35
N ILE A 518 -2.01 -0.26 -7.80
CA ILE A 518 -2.02 -0.98 -6.53
C ILE A 518 -0.98 -0.40 -5.60
N PHE A 519 -1.41 -0.12 -4.37
CA PHE A 519 -0.57 0.20 -3.24
C PHE A 519 -0.85 -0.84 -2.17
N SER A 520 0.19 -1.45 -1.63
CA SER A 520 0.07 -2.39 -0.52
C SER A 520 1.09 -2.05 0.54
N GLY A 521 0.59 -1.70 1.73
CA GLY A 521 1.36 -1.78 2.95
C GLY A 521 1.48 -3.25 3.38
N GLN A 522 1.65 -3.47 4.69
CA GLN A 522 1.74 -4.81 5.25
C GLN A 522 0.42 -5.60 5.05
N VAL A 523 0.51 -6.75 4.37
CA VAL A 523 -0.60 -7.71 4.21
C VAL A 523 -0.05 -9.13 4.33
N VAL A 524 -0.90 -10.09 4.72
CA VAL A 524 -0.48 -11.45 5.06
C VAL A 524 -1.22 -12.51 4.25
N GLY A 525 -0.75 -13.76 4.33
CA GLY A 525 -1.46 -14.92 3.78
C GLY A 525 -1.58 -14.90 2.26
N GLU A 526 -2.79 -15.13 1.75
CA GLU A 526 -3.04 -15.28 0.32
C GLU A 526 -2.87 -13.97 -0.45
N THR A 527 -3.29 -12.84 0.12
CA THR A 527 -3.12 -11.50 -0.48
C THR A 527 -1.66 -11.23 -0.81
N ALA A 528 -0.72 -11.53 0.10
CA ALA A 528 0.70 -11.34 -0.13
C ALA A 528 1.24 -12.22 -1.27
N LYS A 529 0.74 -13.44 -1.43
CA LYS A 529 1.10 -14.33 -2.55
C LYS A 529 0.58 -13.78 -3.88
N THR A 530 -0.69 -13.42 -3.94
CA THR A 530 -1.32 -12.85 -5.14
C THR A 530 -0.58 -11.59 -5.61
N LEU A 531 -0.21 -10.71 -4.67
CA LEU A 531 0.58 -9.52 -4.98
C LEU A 531 1.98 -9.87 -5.48
N SER A 532 2.68 -10.79 -4.82
CA SER A 532 4.01 -11.26 -5.24
C SER A 532 3.99 -11.83 -6.66
N GLU A 533 3.00 -12.67 -6.99
CA GLU A 533 2.80 -13.21 -8.32
C GLU A 533 2.53 -12.13 -9.36
N ARG A 534 1.72 -11.12 -9.00
CA ARG A 534 1.41 -9.97 -9.86
C ARG A 534 2.63 -9.09 -10.15
N PHE A 535 3.56 -8.96 -9.22
CA PHE A 535 4.82 -8.23 -9.44
C PHE A 535 5.82 -9.02 -10.30
N GLY A 536 5.61 -10.32 -10.47
CA GLY A 536 6.42 -11.17 -11.33
C GLY A 536 7.75 -11.60 -10.71
N LYS A 537 8.62 -12.14 -11.57
CA LYS A 537 9.89 -12.76 -11.17
C LYS A 537 11.07 -12.09 -11.86
N VAL A 538 12.21 -12.04 -11.19
CA VAL A 538 13.47 -11.51 -11.70
C VAL A 538 14.57 -12.57 -11.61
N LEU A 539 15.55 -12.46 -12.49
CA LEU A 539 16.72 -13.35 -12.47
C LEU A 539 17.60 -13.00 -11.26
N GLN A 540 17.64 -13.90 -10.28
CA GLN A 540 18.50 -13.75 -9.10
C GLN A 540 19.72 -14.67 -9.19
N LYS A 541 20.89 -14.17 -8.76
CA LYS A 541 22.13 -14.95 -8.65
C LYS A 541 22.19 -15.62 -7.28
N ARG A 542 22.09 -16.94 -7.23
CA ARG A 542 22.36 -17.73 -6.02
C ARG A 542 23.79 -18.22 -6.04
N GLN A 543 24.51 -17.95 -4.96
CA GLN A 543 25.83 -18.50 -4.73
C GLN A 543 25.69 -19.65 -3.73
N SER A 544 25.92 -20.88 -4.17
CA SER A 544 25.99 -22.04 -3.29
C SER A 544 27.45 -22.30 -2.94
N ILE A 545 27.73 -22.38 -1.65
CA ILE A 545 29.08 -22.65 -1.14
C ILE A 545 29.07 -24.07 -0.58
N SER A 546 29.70 -25.00 -1.30
CA SER A 546 29.94 -26.36 -0.81
C SER A 546 31.28 -26.40 -0.10
N ILE A 547 31.26 -26.62 1.21
CA ILE A 547 32.45 -26.62 2.05
C ILE A 547 32.83 -28.06 2.40
N ASN A 548 33.84 -28.61 1.73
CA ASN A 548 34.46 -29.89 2.09
C ASN A 548 35.69 -29.67 3.00
N ARG A 549 36.21 -30.76 3.59
CA ARG A 549 37.39 -30.70 4.49
C ARG A 549 38.65 -30.12 3.82
N GLN A 550 38.75 -30.21 2.49
CA GLN A 550 39.94 -29.81 1.73
C GLN A 550 39.71 -28.61 0.80
N ASP A 551 38.46 -28.40 0.32
CA ASP A 551 38.15 -27.34 -0.65
C ASP A 551 36.81 -26.65 -0.33
N VAL A 552 36.73 -25.38 -0.69
CA VAL A 552 35.49 -24.60 -0.74
C VAL A 552 35.18 -24.36 -2.21
N SER A 553 34.13 -25.00 -2.72
CA SER A 553 33.64 -24.73 -4.08
C SER A 553 32.45 -23.78 -4.03
N THR A 554 32.53 -22.70 -4.79
CA THR A 554 31.45 -21.74 -4.97
C THR A 554 30.83 -21.97 -6.34
N SER A 555 29.58 -22.44 -6.39
CA SER A 555 28.82 -22.50 -7.62
C SER A 555 27.86 -21.30 -7.68
N ILE A 556 27.90 -20.58 -8.80
CA ILE A 556 26.99 -19.46 -9.05
C ILE A 556 25.95 -19.97 -10.04
N ASN A 557 24.69 -20.01 -9.60
CA ASN A 557 23.56 -20.35 -10.45
C ASN A 557 22.61 -19.16 -10.54
N THR A 558 21.95 -19.00 -11.67
CA THR A 558 20.91 -17.99 -11.88
C THR A 558 19.56 -18.66 -11.94
N GLN A 559 18.61 -18.21 -11.11
CA GLN A 559 17.24 -18.73 -11.10
C GLN A 559 16.26 -17.56 -11.13
N MET A 560 15.13 -17.75 -11.81
CA MET A 560 13.99 -16.82 -11.71
C MET A 560 13.34 -16.96 -10.35
N ASP A 561 13.40 -15.91 -9.54
CA ASP A 561 12.79 -15.84 -8.20
C ASP A 561 11.84 -14.63 -8.12
N ALA A 562 10.96 -14.59 -7.11
CA ALA A 562 10.01 -13.49 -6.96
C ALA A 562 10.73 -12.14 -6.86
N LEU A 563 10.22 -11.11 -7.55
CA LEU A 563 10.77 -9.75 -7.44
C LEU A 563 10.61 -9.20 -6.01
N ILE A 564 9.43 -9.43 -5.42
CA ILE A 564 9.12 -9.10 -4.04
C ILE A 564 8.49 -10.34 -3.40
N PRO A 565 9.20 -11.07 -2.52
CA PRO A 565 8.68 -12.28 -1.89
C PRO A 565 7.47 -12.01 -0.96
N PRO A 566 6.51 -12.95 -0.81
CA PRO A 566 5.36 -12.77 0.08
C PRO A 566 5.74 -12.51 1.54
N SER A 567 6.86 -13.09 2.01
CA SER A 567 7.39 -12.87 3.36
C SER A 567 7.86 -11.43 3.57
N LYS A 568 8.41 -10.77 2.54
CA LYS A 568 8.77 -9.34 2.59
C LYS A 568 7.53 -8.47 2.69
N ILE A 569 6.50 -8.77 1.88
CA ILE A 569 5.22 -8.05 1.92
C ILE A 569 4.57 -8.17 3.31
N SER A 570 4.60 -9.37 3.89
CA SER A 570 4.08 -9.65 5.24
C SER A 570 4.90 -8.99 6.36
N GLY A 571 6.17 -8.70 6.10
CA GLY A 571 7.10 -8.06 7.05
C GLY A 571 7.30 -6.56 6.82
N LEU A 572 6.50 -5.91 5.97
CA LEU A 572 6.64 -4.48 5.72
C LEU A 572 6.39 -3.69 7.02
N THR A 573 7.30 -2.77 7.32
CA THR A 573 7.12 -1.79 8.39
C THR A 573 6.15 -0.69 7.95
N GLN A 574 5.55 0.01 8.92
CA GLN A 574 4.70 1.17 8.66
C GLN A 574 5.39 2.19 7.75
N GLY A 575 4.66 2.71 6.77
CA GLY A 575 5.19 3.68 5.79
C GLY A 575 5.91 3.06 4.58
N MET A 576 6.27 1.78 4.64
CA MET A 576 6.77 1.03 3.50
C MET A 576 5.62 0.44 2.69
N PHE A 577 5.68 0.64 1.37
CA PHE A 577 4.70 0.15 0.43
C PHE A 577 5.36 -0.61 -0.72
N VAL A 578 4.65 -1.62 -1.18
CA VAL A 578 4.91 -2.31 -2.44
C VAL A 578 3.72 -2.11 -3.36
N GLY A 579 3.92 -2.15 -4.66
CA GLY A 579 2.82 -1.94 -5.57
C GLY A 579 3.21 -1.76 -7.01
N SER A 580 2.23 -1.39 -7.82
CA SER A 580 2.44 -1.08 -9.22
C SER A 580 1.48 -0.01 -9.72
N VAL A 581 1.95 0.83 -10.63
CA VAL A 581 1.14 1.86 -11.29
C VAL A 581 0.94 1.57 -12.77
N SER A 582 -0.16 2.09 -13.32
CA SER A 582 -0.48 2.07 -14.75
C SER A 582 -0.13 3.40 -15.40
N ASP A 583 0.34 3.33 -16.65
CA ASP A 583 0.70 4.48 -17.47
C ASP A 583 -0.28 4.73 -18.63
N ASN A 584 -0.01 5.81 -19.37
CA ASN A 584 -0.70 6.18 -20.61
C ASN A 584 0.28 6.16 -21.77
N PHE A 585 -0.24 6.13 -23.01
CA PHE A 585 0.59 6.17 -24.22
C PHE A 585 1.57 7.36 -24.26
N ASN A 586 1.14 8.51 -23.73
CA ASN A 586 1.89 9.76 -23.72
C ASN A 586 2.78 9.95 -22.47
N GLU A 587 2.51 9.21 -21.40
CA GLU A 587 3.16 9.36 -20.08
C GLU A 587 3.71 8.01 -19.64
N ARG A 588 4.63 7.43 -20.43
CA ARG A 588 5.13 6.07 -20.18
C ARG A 588 6.02 6.00 -18.95
N ILE A 589 5.78 5.01 -18.11
CA ILE A 589 6.57 4.73 -16.91
C ILE A 589 7.33 3.42 -17.15
N GLU A 590 8.66 3.48 -17.14
CA GLU A 590 9.49 2.29 -17.36
C GLU A 590 9.46 1.36 -16.14
N GLN A 591 9.65 1.93 -14.94
CA GLN A 591 9.64 1.20 -13.67
C GLN A 591 8.30 1.37 -12.97
N LYS A 592 7.33 0.53 -13.35
CA LYS A 592 5.95 0.58 -12.82
C LYS A 592 5.80 0.00 -11.43
N ILE A 593 6.64 -0.98 -11.10
CA ILE A 593 6.63 -1.67 -9.81
C ILE A 593 7.48 -0.85 -8.83
N PHE A 594 7.08 -0.82 -7.56
CA PHE A 594 7.82 -0.12 -6.51
C PHE A 594 7.86 -0.94 -5.22
N HIS A 595 8.90 -0.69 -4.43
CA HIS A 595 9.09 -1.17 -3.06
C HIS A 595 9.85 -0.09 -2.29
N CYS A 596 9.12 0.80 -1.62
CA CYS A 596 9.68 2.04 -1.11
C CYS A 596 8.94 2.55 0.13
N GLU A 597 9.59 3.42 0.87
CA GLU A 597 8.95 4.27 1.86
C GLU A 597 8.25 5.42 1.13
N ILE A 598 6.96 5.62 1.39
CA ILE A 598 6.26 6.82 0.93
C ILE A 598 6.54 7.92 1.95
N VAL A 599 7.29 8.94 1.53
CA VAL A 599 7.75 10.00 2.42
C VAL A 599 6.64 11.03 2.61
N VAL A 600 6.13 11.15 3.83
CA VAL A 600 5.20 12.22 4.19
C VAL A 600 5.91 13.17 5.14
N ASP A 601 5.93 14.46 4.79
CA ASP A 601 6.53 15.50 5.63
C ASP A 601 5.61 15.75 6.85
N ALA A 602 5.91 15.04 7.94
CA ALA A 602 5.11 15.08 9.16
C ALA A 602 5.04 16.49 9.77
N ASP A 603 6.09 17.30 9.63
CA ASP A 603 6.12 18.66 10.18
C ASP A 603 5.31 19.63 9.33
N LYS A 604 5.33 19.46 8.00
CA LYS A 604 4.41 20.18 7.10
C LYS A 604 2.97 19.81 7.39
N VAL A 605 2.66 18.51 7.50
CA VAL A 605 1.29 18.04 7.78
C VAL A 605 0.80 18.52 9.14
N LYS A 606 1.63 18.46 10.20
CA LYS A 606 1.24 18.99 11.52
C LYS A 606 0.96 20.50 11.50
N ARG A 607 1.77 21.28 10.79
CA ARG A 607 1.54 22.72 10.62
C ARG A 607 0.23 22.99 9.90
N GLU A 608 -0.01 22.24 8.83
CA GLU A 608 -1.26 22.32 8.07
C GLU A 608 -2.48 21.92 8.92
N GLU A 609 -2.41 20.79 9.62
CA GLU A 609 -3.46 20.30 10.52
C GLU A 609 -3.75 21.29 11.67
N SER A 610 -2.71 21.95 12.21
CA SER A 610 -2.89 22.98 13.24
C SER A 610 -3.65 24.21 12.74
N ALA A 611 -3.64 24.46 11.42
CA ALA A 611 -4.35 25.56 10.78
C ALA A 611 -5.74 25.15 10.26
N TYR A 612 -6.12 23.87 10.38
CA TYR A 612 -7.42 23.41 9.90
C TYR A 612 -8.58 24.04 10.65
N LYS A 613 -9.54 24.53 9.88
CA LYS A 613 -10.85 24.96 10.35
C LYS A 613 -11.74 23.73 10.47
N LYS A 614 -12.56 23.73 11.53
CA LYS A 614 -13.61 22.71 11.70
C LYS A 614 -14.67 22.90 10.62
N ILE A 615 -15.30 21.80 10.21
CA ILE A 615 -16.49 21.84 9.37
C ILE A 615 -17.57 22.65 10.11
N PRO A 616 -18.17 23.67 9.47
CA PRO A 616 -19.13 24.56 10.10
C PRO A 616 -20.41 23.82 10.50
N VAL A 617 -21.18 24.44 11.39
CA VAL A 617 -22.58 24.05 11.62
C VAL A 617 -23.36 24.39 10.36
N ILE A 618 -23.99 23.39 9.77
CA ILE A 618 -24.76 23.50 8.52
C ILE A 618 -26.19 23.93 8.83
N THR A 619 -26.82 23.22 9.76
CA THR A 619 -28.19 23.52 10.20
C THR A 619 -28.14 24.13 11.60
N ASP A 620 -28.62 25.37 11.72
CA ASP A 620 -28.81 26.01 13.01
C ASP A 620 -30.15 25.57 13.62
N PHE A 621 -30.10 25.07 14.85
CA PHE A 621 -31.26 24.64 15.63
C PHE A 621 -31.53 25.56 16.82
N THR A 622 -30.87 26.71 16.87
CA THR A 622 -31.13 27.72 17.89
C THR A 622 -32.41 28.49 17.57
N ASP A 623 -33.23 28.73 18.59
CA ASP A 623 -34.39 29.61 18.46
C ASP A 623 -33.99 31.10 18.59
N ALA A 624 -34.97 32.00 18.48
CA ALA A 624 -34.76 33.44 18.60
C ALA A 624 -34.21 33.87 19.97
N ASP A 625 -34.39 33.03 21.00
CA ASP A 625 -33.90 33.26 22.37
C ASP A 625 -32.53 32.58 22.61
N GLY A 626 -31.97 31.91 21.61
CA GLY A 626 -30.67 31.23 21.66
C GLY A 626 -30.70 29.82 22.26
N ASN A 627 -31.87 29.23 22.50
CA ASN A 627 -31.99 27.88 23.06
C ASN A 627 -31.82 26.80 21.99
N ASP A 628 -31.14 25.71 22.33
CA ASP A 628 -30.96 24.55 21.45
C ASP A 628 -32.25 23.71 21.35
N ARG A 629 -32.92 23.79 20.20
CA ARG A 629 -34.14 23.02 19.92
C ARG A 629 -33.91 21.82 19.00
N MET A 630 -32.66 21.39 18.80
CA MET A 630 -32.34 20.32 17.85
C MET A 630 -33.15 19.04 18.11
N LYS A 631 -33.19 18.58 19.37
CA LYS A 631 -33.93 17.36 19.72
C LYS A 631 -35.42 17.50 19.43
N GLU A 632 -36.00 18.66 19.73
CA GLU A 632 -37.43 18.90 19.51
C GLU A 632 -37.77 18.93 18.02
N THR A 633 -36.99 19.66 17.22
CA THR A 633 -37.19 19.78 15.76
C THR A 633 -37.04 18.43 15.06
N VAL A 634 -35.98 17.69 15.38
CA VAL A 634 -35.72 16.35 14.83
C VAL A 634 -36.83 15.37 15.24
N GLN A 635 -37.29 15.44 16.50
CA GLN A 635 -38.39 14.60 16.99
C GLN A 635 -39.74 14.98 16.38
N ALA A 636 -39.98 16.28 16.13
CA ALA A 636 -41.18 16.76 15.47
C ALA A 636 -41.24 16.26 14.03
N ASN A 637 -40.13 16.33 13.28
CA ASN A 637 -40.04 15.76 11.93
C ASN A 637 -40.33 14.25 11.95
N TYR A 638 -39.76 13.52 12.90
CA TYR A 638 -40.02 12.09 13.06
C TYR A 638 -41.51 11.77 13.31
N ARG A 639 -42.18 12.53 14.20
CA ARG A 639 -43.61 12.36 14.45
C ARG A 639 -44.47 12.76 13.25
N ARG A 640 -44.10 13.83 12.56
CA ARG A 640 -44.78 14.33 11.36
C ARG A 640 -44.85 13.26 10.28
N ILE A 641 -43.72 12.65 9.91
CA ILE A 641 -43.66 11.58 8.89
C ILE A 641 -44.59 10.41 9.25
N LYS A 642 -44.61 10.02 10.53
CA LYS A 642 -45.49 8.93 11.00
C LYS A 642 -46.96 9.25 10.88
N GLU A 643 -47.33 10.51 11.10
CA GLU A 643 -48.70 10.98 10.98
C GLU A 643 -49.10 11.15 9.52
N GLU A 644 -48.22 11.72 8.69
CA GLU A 644 -48.39 11.82 7.24
C GLU A 644 -48.70 10.44 6.63
N VAL A 645 -47.96 9.39 7.01
CA VAL A 645 -48.26 8.03 6.52
C VAL A 645 -49.61 7.49 7.00
N LYS A 646 -50.04 7.78 8.24
CA LYS A 646 -51.39 7.37 8.70
C LYS A 646 -52.46 8.06 7.86
N GLN A 647 -52.27 9.35 7.61
CA GLN A 647 -53.19 10.15 6.82
C GLN A 647 -53.27 9.64 5.38
N ILE A 648 -52.12 9.34 4.74
CA ILE A 648 -52.07 8.74 3.40
C ILE A 648 -52.90 7.45 3.35
N VAL A 649 -52.72 6.56 4.32
CA VAL A 649 -53.47 5.30 4.37
C VAL A 649 -54.96 5.55 4.54
N GLN A 650 -55.35 6.45 5.44
CA GLN A 650 -56.75 6.76 5.69
C GLN A 650 -57.42 7.34 4.43
N GLU A 651 -56.81 8.36 3.81
CA GLU A 651 -57.33 9.02 2.62
C GLU A 651 -57.49 8.04 1.45
N GLU A 652 -56.53 7.14 1.24
CA GLU A 652 -56.60 6.15 0.17
C GLU A 652 -57.65 5.07 0.42
N LEU A 653 -57.82 4.62 1.67
CA LEU A 653 -58.89 3.68 2.00
C LEU A 653 -60.27 4.32 1.82
N GLU A 654 -60.43 5.60 2.17
CA GLU A 654 -61.65 6.36 1.92
C GLU A 654 -61.90 6.53 0.40
N ARG A 655 -60.85 6.83 -0.38
CA ARG A 655 -60.92 6.89 -1.85
C ARG A 655 -61.38 5.58 -2.46
N ILE A 656 -60.79 4.46 -2.04
CA ILE A 656 -61.12 3.11 -2.54
C ILE A 656 -62.55 2.73 -2.13
N ALA A 657 -62.97 3.06 -0.90
CA ALA A 657 -64.33 2.80 -0.44
C ALA A 657 -65.39 3.60 -1.22
N GLY A 658 -65.03 4.81 -1.66
CA GLY A 658 -65.89 5.69 -2.46
C GLY A 658 -65.93 5.39 -3.96
N ASP A 659 -65.03 4.55 -4.48
CA ASP A 659 -64.96 4.18 -5.90
C ASP A 659 -65.62 2.82 -6.14
N ASP A 660 -66.70 2.81 -6.92
CA ASP A 660 -67.47 1.60 -7.24
C ASP A 660 -66.64 0.51 -7.94
N ASN A 661 -65.59 0.89 -8.67
CA ASN A 661 -64.70 -0.05 -9.35
C ASN A 661 -63.65 -0.64 -8.41
N LEU A 662 -63.33 0.03 -7.30
CA LEU A 662 -62.23 -0.37 -6.40
C LEU A 662 -62.71 -0.92 -5.05
N LYS A 663 -63.94 -0.63 -4.63
CA LYS A 663 -64.50 -1.05 -3.33
C LYS A 663 -64.40 -2.57 -3.05
N HIS A 664 -64.36 -3.38 -4.12
CA HIS A 664 -64.21 -4.83 -4.02
C HIS A 664 -62.87 -5.23 -3.37
N LEU A 665 -61.83 -4.39 -3.48
CA LEU A 665 -60.52 -4.60 -2.85
C LEU A 665 -60.57 -4.54 -1.31
N LEU A 666 -61.57 -3.86 -0.73
CA LEU A 666 -61.74 -3.74 0.73
C LEU A 666 -62.63 -4.84 1.33
N GLN A 667 -63.45 -5.49 0.50
CA GLN A 667 -64.50 -6.42 0.94
C GLN A 667 -64.09 -7.89 0.90
N GLN A 668 -62.87 -8.19 0.45
CA GLN A 668 -62.32 -9.55 0.38
C GLN A 668 -61.86 -10.00 1.78
N LYS A 669 -62.80 -10.50 2.58
CA LYS A 669 -62.56 -11.26 3.81
C LYS A 669 -62.94 -12.72 3.64
#